data_AF-A0A3M1DBU1-F1
#
_entry.id   AF-A0A3M1DBU1-F1
#
_cell.length_a   1.000
_cell.length_b   1.000
_cell.length_c   1.000
_cell.angle_alpha   90.00
_cell.angle_beta   90.00
_cell.angle_gamma   90.00
#
_symmetry.space_group_name_H-M   'P 1'
#
loop_
_entity.id
_entity.type
_entity.pdbx_description
1 polymer ?
#
loop_
_entity_poly.entity_id
_entity_poly.type
_entity_poly.pdbx_seq_one_letter_code
_entity_poly.pdbx_strand_id
1 'polypeptide(L)'
;MADWNTQNTFEYENQLKIKYTGYPDEIVQSVEAGNVSLQTSPLVGGGEALFGVKAKFQLGPLWLTAIASQKKGEVKEKVLSGGAEAQPFKKRVYEYSTNHYFVDTIYADTSENLNIFNKYYGNPTPIPVDYYRIKDIEVWKTITGLPNPKERRANAYIYLNPRQRNQSYPENLRGNIDAVPGQIEVGRFIKLDPSEYIIHYETGYITFKTQINETDAIAVAYRIEGEQGNENDIFYGEFVADVPDTVTLILKLIKPANLQPQYKTAWKLQLRNIYSLGIRNIKKEGFELDIQYEVPGQEPRNDWNGIRFLNAFGLDKVDDSDNPRPDGKFDFRPGITINNETGEIIFPVLQPFGRNLPSNLPDSLMYLDVYDTLASIARLNSARDKFVIVGKSSGTSASTFNLGFNIVEGSVKVRLGGRELIPNVDYIVDYNTGQLIIRNEQALLPNADLRISYEENTLFQLAAKSLFGVRGELDLSQKTKLGFSMLTLNQQTLSDKVRVGEEPILNTIYGIDAQTSVELPFITKFLNNFISTKEMSSLSIKGEAAYINPDPNTKKSTIASDRGQSVAYIDDFEGSKQIMSIGINYTSWKYASPPKGYPYTDVDTLIMKRKAKTFWYNRLPSDVLVQQIWPKKTVARGNEQVTVLDIIYSPFLRGEFNYRPDLAFPELNWGGLMKLLSSTANNFLDQNIEFIEFWIL
;
A
#
# COMPACT_ATOMS: atom_id res chain seq x y z
N MET A 1 -19.89 -27.37 -30.46
CA MET A 1 -19.39 -26.01 -30.70
C MET A 1 -17.98 -25.96 -30.16
N ALA A 2 -17.03 -25.52 -30.98
CA ALA A 2 -15.64 -25.37 -30.58
C ALA A 2 -15.18 -24.01 -31.08
N ASP A 3 -14.73 -23.17 -30.16
CA ASP A 3 -14.04 -21.92 -30.43
C ASP A 3 -12.64 -22.06 -29.82
N TRP A 4 -11.63 -22.17 -30.68
CA TRP A 4 -10.27 -22.49 -30.29
C TRP A 4 -9.30 -21.62 -31.08
N ASN A 5 -8.58 -20.74 -30.39
CA ASN A 5 -7.61 -19.85 -30.99
C ASN A 5 -6.28 -19.94 -30.23
N THR A 6 -5.19 -20.21 -30.95
CA THR A 6 -3.84 -20.34 -30.40
C THR A 6 -3.21 -18.99 -30.06
N GLN A 7 -3.82 -17.89 -30.51
CA GLN A 7 -3.46 -16.52 -30.14
C GLN A 7 -4.29 -15.98 -28.96
N ASN A 8 -5.24 -16.77 -28.45
CA ASN A 8 -5.90 -16.43 -27.19
C ASN A 8 -4.84 -16.35 -26.10
N THR A 9 -4.91 -15.31 -25.28
CA THR A 9 -3.89 -15.04 -24.27
C THR A 9 -3.94 -16.11 -23.18
N PHE A 10 -5.11 -16.76 -23.01
CA PHE A 10 -5.34 -17.79 -22.01
C PHE A 10 -6.14 -18.99 -22.53
N GLU A 11 -5.83 -20.19 -22.03
CA GLU A 11 -6.48 -21.45 -22.45
C GLU A 11 -7.97 -21.55 -22.11
N TYR A 12 -8.50 -20.75 -21.17
CA TYR A 12 -9.92 -20.78 -20.81
C TYR A 12 -10.82 -19.98 -21.75
N GLU A 13 -10.25 -19.07 -22.56
CA GLU A 13 -10.95 -18.36 -23.64
C GLU A 13 -11.36 -19.34 -24.75
N ASN A 14 -10.71 -20.49 -24.81
CA ASN A 14 -11.09 -21.57 -25.69
C ASN A 14 -12.34 -22.28 -25.14
N GLN A 15 -13.47 -22.08 -25.81
CA GLN A 15 -14.71 -22.74 -25.48
C GLN A 15 -14.83 -24.05 -26.26
N LEU A 16 -14.92 -25.15 -25.54
CA LEU A 16 -15.20 -26.46 -26.12
C LEU A 16 -16.48 -26.97 -25.51
N LYS A 17 -17.50 -27.23 -26.33
CA LYS A 17 -18.72 -27.90 -25.88
C LYS A 17 -19.13 -28.97 -26.87
N ILE A 18 -18.99 -30.20 -26.44
CA ILE A 18 -19.47 -31.39 -27.13
C ILE A 18 -20.72 -31.84 -26.39
N LYS A 19 -21.82 -32.06 -27.11
CA LYS A 19 -23.07 -32.55 -26.53
C LYS A 19 -23.60 -33.70 -27.34
N TYR A 20 -23.77 -34.84 -26.69
CA TYR A 20 -24.59 -35.94 -27.15
C TYR A 20 -25.97 -35.81 -26.50
N THR A 21 -27.02 -36.06 -27.29
CA THR A 21 -28.41 -36.12 -26.82
C THR A 21 -28.94 -37.50 -27.18
N GLY A 22 -29.41 -38.24 -26.18
CA GLY A 22 -30.01 -39.56 -26.40
C GLY A 22 -31.42 -39.46 -26.99
N TYR A 23 -31.95 -40.58 -27.42
CA TYR A 23 -33.34 -40.67 -27.83
C TYR A 23 -34.29 -40.57 -26.63
N PRO A 24 -35.57 -40.18 -26.81
CA PRO A 24 -36.51 -40.01 -25.71
C PRO A 24 -36.64 -41.23 -24.78
N ASP A 25 -36.50 -42.43 -25.34
CA ASP A 25 -36.68 -43.70 -24.64
C ASP A 25 -35.38 -44.22 -23.96
N GLU A 26 -34.24 -43.54 -24.15
CA GLU A 26 -32.97 -43.94 -23.58
C GLU A 26 -32.79 -43.42 -22.15
N ILE A 27 -32.14 -44.22 -21.28
CA ILE A 27 -31.83 -43.79 -19.91
C ILE A 27 -30.87 -42.59 -19.92
N VAL A 28 -29.91 -42.58 -20.85
CA VAL A 28 -28.94 -41.48 -21.00
C VAL A 28 -29.58 -40.40 -21.87
N GLN A 29 -29.97 -39.30 -21.27
CA GLN A 29 -30.65 -38.20 -21.97
C GLN A 29 -29.65 -37.23 -22.61
N SER A 30 -28.51 -36.99 -21.96
CA SER A 30 -27.44 -36.19 -22.54
C SER A 30 -26.09 -36.44 -21.90
N VAL A 31 -25.02 -36.33 -22.70
CA VAL A 31 -23.64 -36.25 -22.21
C VAL A 31 -22.99 -35.01 -22.79
N GLU A 32 -22.56 -34.10 -21.93
CA GLU A 32 -21.85 -32.87 -22.28
C GLU A 32 -20.39 -32.98 -21.85
N ALA A 33 -19.45 -32.58 -22.71
CA ALA A 33 -18.02 -32.52 -22.42
C ALA A 33 -17.43 -31.16 -22.81
N GLY A 34 -16.48 -30.68 -22.00
CA GLY A 34 -15.89 -29.35 -22.10
C GLY A 34 -16.57 -28.37 -21.13
N ASN A 35 -16.99 -27.19 -21.58
CA ASN A 35 -17.65 -26.19 -20.74
C ASN A 35 -19.05 -26.70 -20.29
N VAL A 36 -19.18 -26.94 -19.00
CA VAL A 36 -20.38 -27.46 -18.35
C VAL A 36 -20.75 -26.60 -17.14
N SER A 37 -21.98 -26.76 -16.66
CA SER A 37 -22.48 -26.14 -15.45
C SER A 37 -23.39 -27.11 -14.71
N LEU A 38 -23.44 -26.98 -13.40
CA LEU A 38 -24.36 -27.71 -12.53
C LEU A 38 -25.14 -26.73 -11.66
N GLN A 39 -26.46 -26.80 -11.75
CA GLN A 39 -27.36 -26.08 -10.87
C GLN A 39 -27.87 -27.05 -9.80
N THR A 40 -27.83 -26.62 -8.54
CA THR A 40 -28.46 -27.32 -7.41
C THR A 40 -29.24 -26.33 -6.56
N SER A 41 -29.68 -26.76 -5.38
CA SER A 41 -30.42 -25.91 -4.45
C SER A 41 -29.51 -24.82 -3.83
N PRO A 42 -30.05 -23.66 -3.42
CA PRO A 42 -29.26 -22.52 -2.93
C PRO A 42 -28.25 -22.79 -1.80
N LEU A 43 -28.57 -23.63 -0.80
CA LEU A 43 -27.64 -23.95 0.30
C LEU A 43 -26.51 -24.88 -0.13
N VAL A 44 -26.76 -25.79 -1.09
CA VAL A 44 -25.73 -26.67 -1.65
C VAL A 44 -24.86 -25.93 -2.67
N GLY A 45 -25.48 -25.00 -3.40
CA GLY A 45 -24.83 -24.17 -4.40
C GLY A 45 -24.60 -24.87 -5.74
N GLY A 46 -24.33 -24.09 -6.77
CA GLY A 46 -24.01 -24.59 -8.11
C GLY A 46 -22.53 -24.40 -8.46
N GLY A 47 -22.14 -24.97 -9.60
CA GLY A 47 -20.88 -24.63 -10.25
C GLY A 47 -21.15 -24.06 -11.63
N GLU A 48 -20.78 -22.79 -11.81
CA GLU A 48 -20.77 -22.11 -13.11
C GLU A 48 -19.32 -22.04 -13.62
N ALA A 49 -19.14 -21.95 -14.95
CA ALA A 49 -17.82 -21.96 -15.60
C ALA A 49 -16.93 -23.18 -15.23
N LEU A 50 -17.47 -24.39 -15.35
CA LEU A 50 -16.74 -25.65 -15.14
C LEU A 50 -16.24 -26.22 -16.47
N PHE A 51 -15.10 -26.91 -16.45
CA PHE A 51 -14.60 -27.68 -17.60
C PHE A 51 -14.50 -29.16 -17.25
N GLY A 52 -15.27 -30.01 -17.92
CA GLY A 52 -15.33 -31.44 -17.60
C GLY A 52 -16.43 -32.17 -18.34
N VAL A 53 -16.93 -33.24 -17.72
CA VAL A 53 -18.00 -34.08 -18.27
C VAL A 53 -19.22 -34.00 -17.36
N LYS A 54 -20.39 -33.81 -17.97
CA LYS A 54 -21.70 -33.84 -17.32
C LYS A 54 -22.60 -34.84 -18.03
N ALA A 55 -23.20 -35.74 -17.29
CA ALA A 55 -24.16 -36.71 -17.82
C ALA A 55 -25.51 -36.52 -17.13
N LYS A 56 -26.59 -36.55 -17.92
CA LYS A 56 -27.97 -36.49 -17.44
C LYS A 56 -28.67 -37.79 -17.80
N PHE A 57 -29.31 -38.40 -16.82
CA PHE A 57 -30.04 -39.66 -16.93
C PHE A 57 -31.50 -39.45 -16.50
N GLN A 58 -32.40 -40.19 -17.10
CA GLN A 58 -33.81 -40.25 -16.72
C GLN A 58 -34.22 -41.70 -16.47
N LEU A 59 -34.72 -41.96 -15.26
CA LEU A 59 -35.16 -43.27 -14.77
C LEU A 59 -36.60 -43.13 -14.27
N GLY A 60 -37.56 -43.13 -15.19
CA GLY A 60 -38.97 -42.85 -14.87
C GLY A 60 -39.13 -41.42 -14.31
N PRO A 61 -39.66 -41.25 -13.08
CA PRO A 61 -39.81 -39.93 -12.45
C PRO A 61 -38.51 -39.38 -11.85
N LEU A 62 -37.41 -40.15 -11.84
CA LEU A 62 -36.12 -39.73 -11.30
C LEU A 62 -35.22 -39.20 -12.41
N TRP A 63 -34.79 -37.94 -12.27
CA TRP A 63 -33.71 -37.36 -13.06
C TRP A 63 -32.42 -37.40 -12.25
N LEU A 64 -31.34 -37.91 -12.84
CA LEU A 64 -30.03 -37.92 -12.22
C LEU A 64 -29.06 -37.12 -13.10
N THR A 65 -28.36 -36.16 -12.52
CA THR A 65 -27.29 -35.41 -13.17
C THR A 65 -25.99 -35.68 -12.43
N ALA A 66 -24.98 -36.17 -13.13
CA ALA A 66 -23.64 -36.36 -12.59
C ALA A 66 -22.64 -35.45 -13.31
N ILE A 67 -21.67 -34.91 -12.58
CA ILE A 67 -20.62 -34.05 -13.11
C ILE A 67 -19.26 -34.41 -12.53
N ALA A 68 -18.24 -34.39 -13.38
CA ALA A 68 -16.84 -34.49 -13.02
C ALA A 68 -16.09 -33.40 -13.78
N SER A 69 -15.57 -32.40 -13.08
CA SER A 69 -15.08 -31.19 -13.71
C SER A 69 -13.95 -30.51 -12.93
N GLN A 70 -13.26 -29.59 -13.60
CA GLN A 70 -12.38 -28.63 -12.97
C GLN A 70 -13.06 -27.26 -12.98
N LYS A 71 -13.05 -26.55 -11.85
CA LYS A 71 -13.57 -25.19 -11.73
C LYS A 71 -12.54 -24.23 -12.33
N LYS A 72 -12.93 -23.45 -13.34
CA LYS A 72 -12.01 -22.54 -14.07
C LYS A 72 -12.20 -21.05 -13.72
N GLY A 73 -13.27 -20.65 -13.05
CA GLY A 73 -13.56 -19.24 -12.71
C GLY A 73 -14.47 -19.05 -11.51
N GLU A 74 -14.69 -17.79 -11.13
CA GLU A 74 -15.54 -17.37 -10.00
C GLU A 74 -16.31 -16.09 -10.35
N VAL A 75 -17.62 -16.09 -10.09
CA VAL A 75 -18.48 -14.90 -10.22
C VAL A 75 -18.32 -14.06 -8.95
N LYS A 76 -17.99 -12.77 -9.07
CA LYS A 76 -17.88 -11.85 -7.93
C LYS A 76 -18.99 -10.82 -7.98
N GLU A 77 -19.66 -10.63 -6.84
CA GLU A 77 -20.60 -9.52 -6.65
C GLU A 77 -19.99 -8.51 -5.70
N LYS A 78 -19.94 -7.24 -6.13
CA LYS A 78 -19.54 -6.12 -5.30
C LYS A 78 -20.75 -5.22 -5.11
N VAL A 79 -21.33 -5.27 -3.93
CA VAL A 79 -22.33 -4.28 -3.50
C VAL A 79 -21.55 -3.02 -3.17
N LEU A 80 -21.90 -1.92 -3.82
CA LEU A 80 -21.22 -0.64 -3.68
C LEU A 80 -22.30 0.42 -3.57
N SER A 81 -22.56 1.00 -2.40
CA SER A 81 -23.51 2.12 -2.36
C SER A 81 -22.97 3.26 -3.22
N GLY A 82 -23.79 3.82 -4.11
CA GLY A 82 -23.43 4.84 -5.10
C GLY A 82 -23.02 6.20 -4.51
N GLY A 83 -22.95 6.33 -3.20
CA GLY A 83 -22.21 7.41 -2.55
C GLY A 83 -20.72 7.11 -2.50
N ALA A 84 -19.93 8.07 -2.03
CA ALA A 84 -18.65 7.69 -1.43
C ALA A 84 -18.97 6.84 -0.18
N GLU A 85 -19.04 5.52 -0.35
CA GLU A 85 -19.23 4.58 0.75
C GLU A 85 -18.14 4.87 1.79
N ALA A 86 -18.55 5.15 3.02
CA ALA A 86 -17.62 5.49 4.08
C ALA A 86 -16.69 4.30 4.33
N GLN A 87 -15.46 4.41 3.85
CA GLN A 87 -14.48 3.33 3.97
C GLN A 87 -13.93 3.34 5.39
N PRO A 88 -13.94 2.19 6.10
CA PRO A 88 -13.29 2.12 7.38
C PRO A 88 -11.78 2.31 7.18
N PHE A 89 -11.18 3.09 8.08
CA PHE A 89 -9.73 3.21 8.16
C PHE A 89 -9.25 2.84 9.56
N LYS A 90 -8.03 2.33 9.61
CA LYS A 90 -7.28 2.09 10.84
C LYS A 90 -5.84 2.50 10.59
N LYS A 91 -5.32 3.39 11.42
CA LYS A 91 -3.96 3.92 11.34
C LYS A 91 -3.27 3.72 12.67
N ARG A 92 -2.08 3.14 12.62
CA ARG A 92 -1.18 3.07 13.78
C ARG A 92 -0.48 4.42 13.93
N VAL A 93 -0.06 4.73 15.15
CA VAL A 93 0.56 6.04 15.46
C VAL A 93 1.92 6.23 14.76
N TYR A 94 2.63 5.15 14.41
CA TYR A 94 3.85 5.25 13.61
C TYR A 94 3.58 5.54 12.11
N GLU A 95 2.32 5.49 11.64
CA GLU A 95 1.92 5.71 10.23
C GLU A 95 1.56 7.19 9.97
N TYR A 96 2.34 8.11 10.54
CA TYR A 96 2.17 9.55 10.29
C TYR A 96 2.56 9.92 8.84
N SER A 97 1.99 11.02 8.33
CA SER A 97 2.32 11.57 7.02
C SER A 97 3.70 12.24 7.03
N THR A 98 4.57 11.89 6.08
CA THR A 98 5.94 12.41 6.00
C THR A 98 6.06 13.67 5.11
N ASN A 99 4.94 14.29 4.74
CA ASN A 99 4.86 15.37 3.75
C ASN A 99 4.79 16.77 4.36
N HIS A 100 5.05 16.90 5.66
CA HIS A 100 4.85 18.13 6.41
C HIS A 100 6.13 18.60 7.08
N TYR A 101 6.57 19.80 6.74
CA TYR A 101 7.83 20.35 7.25
C TYR A 101 7.67 21.81 7.66
N PHE A 102 8.10 22.14 8.87
CA PHE A 102 8.29 23.51 9.32
C PHE A 102 9.35 24.22 8.48
N VAL A 103 9.14 25.51 8.21
CA VAL A 103 10.10 26.33 7.47
C VAL A 103 11.30 26.75 8.34
N ASP A 104 11.13 26.73 9.66
CA ASP A 104 12.18 27.00 10.65
C ASP A 104 11.83 26.36 12.01
N THR A 105 12.86 26.12 12.82
CA THR A 105 12.77 25.65 14.20
C THR A 105 11.89 26.50 15.12
N ILE A 106 11.74 27.79 14.84
CA ILE A 106 10.90 28.69 15.65
C ILE A 106 9.43 28.22 15.67
N TYR A 107 8.94 27.64 14.57
CA TYR A 107 7.58 27.11 14.45
C TYR A 107 7.42 25.74 15.10
N ALA A 108 8.52 25.03 15.33
CA ALA A 108 8.57 23.75 16.05
C ALA A 108 8.79 23.92 17.56
N ASP A 109 8.81 25.15 18.07
CA ASP A 109 8.99 25.44 19.49
C ASP A 109 7.77 24.97 20.29
N THR A 110 8.02 24.35 21.44
CA THR A 110 6.97 23.79 22.32
C THR A 110 6.91 24.47 23.68
N SER A 111 7.71 25.52 23.90
CA SER A 111 7.70 26.32 25.13
C SER A 111 6.36 27.05 25.28
N GLU A 112 5.92 27.21 26.51
CA GLU A 112 4.64 27.84 26.85
C GLU A 112 4.47 29.23 26.22
N ASN A 113 5.56 30.00 26.13
CA ASN A 113 5.54 31.36 25.59
C ASN A 113 5.39 31.39 24.06
N LEU A 114 5.98 30.44 23.33
CA LEU A 114 6.16 30.53 21.87
C LEU A 114 5.51 29.39 21.08
N ASN A 115 4.82 28.42 21.68
CA ASN A 115 4.22 27.30 20.95
C ASN A 115 3.13 27.73 19.94
N ILE A 116 3.56 28.21 18.76
CA ILE A 116 2.72 28.79 17.70
C ILE A 116 1.73 27.73 17.20
N PHE A 117 2.22 26.51 16.97
CA PHE A 117 1.40 25.41 16.50
C PHE A 117 0.24 25.12 17.47
N ASN A 118 0.53 24.94 18.77
CA ASN A 118 -0.53 24.67 19.74
C ASN A 118 -1.45 25.87 19.98
N LYS A 119 -0.95 27.11 19.93
CA LYS A 119 -1.81 28.30 20.02
C LYS A 119 -2.84 28.35 18.89
N TYR A 120 -2.46 27.93 17.69
CA TYR A 120 -3.36 27.89 16.54
C TYR A 120 -4.30 26.67 16.54
N TYR A 121 -3.78 25.45 16.72
CA TYR A 121 -4.57 24.21 16.61
C TYR A 121 -5.16 23.73 17.94
N GLY A 122 -4.58 24.13 19.06
CA GLY A 122 -4.92 23.66 20.40
C GLY A 122 -6.07 24.41 21.08
N ASN A 123 -6.59 25.47 20.48
CA ASN A 123 -7.70 26.23 21.04
C ASN A 123 -8.99 26.04 20.20
N PRO A 124 -10.19 26.15 20.80
CA PRO A 124 -11.43 26.21 20.03
C PRO A 124 -11.41 27.33 18.99
N THR A 125 -10.84 28.49 19.35
CA THR A 125 -10.59 29.59 18.41
C THR A 125 -9.07 29.73 18.20
N PRO A 126 -8.55 29.66 16.96
CA PRO A 126 -7.12 29.82 16.70
C PRO A 126 -6.59 31.16 17.19
N ILE A 127 -5.41 31.14 17.83
CA ILE A 127 -4.71 32.33 18.31
C ILE A 127 -3.48 32.54 17.42
N PRO A 128 -3.57 33.36 16.34
CA PRO A 128 -2.43 33.62 15.46
C PRO A 128 -1.35 34.44 16.17
N VAL A 129 -0.10 34.24 15.78
CA VAL A 129 1.05 35.02 16.25
C VAL A 129 1.59 35.83 15.08
N ASP A 130 0.98 36.99 14.84
CA ASP A 130 1.16 37.77 13.60
C ASP A 130 2.63 38.10 13.28
N TYR A 131 3.47 38.33 14.30
CA TYR A 131 4.90 38.60 14.12
C TYR A 131 5.64 37.51 13.32
N TYR A 132 5.25 36.24 13.49
CA TYR A 132 5.87 35.11 12.80
C TYR A 132 5.11 34.67 11.55
N ARG A 133 4.10 35.43 11.11
CA ARG A 133 3.33 35.10 9.92
C ARG A 133 4.22 35.20 8.68
N ILE A 134 4.22 34.15 7.85
CA ILE A 134 4.91 34.16 6.56
C ILE A 134 4.16 35.10 5.61
N LYS A 135 4.90 35.96 4.90
CA LYS A 135 4.35 36.82 3.84
C LYS A 135 4.48 36.17 2.47
N ASP A 136 5.70 35.73 2.14
CA ASP A 136 6.00 35.03 0.88
C ASP A 136 7.02 33.92 1.10
N ILE A 137 6.97 32.91 0.23
CA ILE A 137 7.88 31.77 0.26
C ILE A 137 8.08 31.17 -1.14
N GLU A 138 9.31 30.74 -1.42
CA GLU A 138 9.67 29.87 -2.53
C GLU A 138 10.14 28.53 -1.97
N VAL A 139 9.65 27.44 -2.52
CA VAL A 139 10.04 26.08 -2.13
C VAL A 139 10.88 25.46 -3.24
N TRP A 140 11.99 24.86 -2.85
CA TRP A 140 13.01 24.33 -3.73
C TRP A 140 13.29 22.87 -3.40
N LYS A 141 13.42 22.04 -4.43
CA LYS A 141 13.74 20.61 -4.31
C LYS A 141 15.02 20.29 -5.08
N THR A 142 15.87 19.43 -4.54
CA THR A 142 17.05 18.96 -5.29
C THR A 142 16.66 18.20 -6.56
N ILE A 143 17.49 18.29 -7.60
CA ILE A 143 17.31 17.53 -8.84
C ILE A 143 18.59 16.79 -9.25
N THR A 144 18.45 15.49 -9.49
CA THR A 144 19.50 14.62 -10.00
C THR A 144 19.21 14.22 -11.45
N GLY A 145 20.25 14.08 -12.28
CA GLY A 145 20.09 13.67 -13.69
C GLY A 145 20.34 14.81 -14.68
N LEU A 146 19.66 14.76 -15.83
CA LEU A 146 19.88 15.71 -16.93
C LEU A 146 19.56 17.15 -16.48
N PRO A 147 20.35 18.15 -16.93
CA PRO A 147 20.09 19.56 -16.62
C PRO A 147 18.69 20.00 -17.04
N ASN A 148 17.97 20.63 -16.12
CA ASN A 148 16.69 21.27 -16.39
C ASN A 148 16.90 22.79 -16.53
N PRO A 149 16.35 23.46 -17.57
CA PRO A 149 16.49 24.91 -17.73
C PRO A 149 15.97 25.76 -16.56
N LYS A 150 15.08 25.21 -15.72
CA LYS A 150 14.53 25.88 -14.52
C LYS A 150 15.33 25.59 -13.25
N GLU A 151 16.44 24.84 -13.33
CA GLU A 151 17.27 24.54 -12.17
C GLU A 151 18.24 25.69 -11.85
N ARG A 152 18.56 25.86 -10.57
CA ARG A 152 19.57 26.82 -10.07
C ARG A 152 20.56 26.07 -9.19
N ARG A 153 21.83 26.51 -9.18
CA ARG A 153 22.77 26.09 -8.15
C ARG A 153 22.42 26.77 -6.84
N ALA A 154 22.41 26.01 -5.74
CA ALA A 154 22.18 26.55 -4.41
C ALA A 154 22.98 25.83 -3.33
N ASN A 155 23.29 26.58 -2.28
CA ASN A 155 23.79 26.08 -1.00
C ASN A 155 22.67 26.28 0.03
N ALA A 156 22.11 25.18 0.54
CA ALA A 156 21.02 25.21 1.50
C ALA A 156 21.53 24.88 2.91
N TYR A 157 21.17 25.70 3.90
CA TYR A 157 21.67 25.60 5.27
C TYR A 157 20.55 25.40 6.28
N ILE A 158 20.69 24.44 7.19
CA ILE A 158 19.74 24.24 8.29
C ILE A 158 19.83 25.40 9.29
N TYR A 159 21.05 25.89 9.52
CA TYR A 159 21.33 27.08 10.32
C TYR A 159 21.67 28.22 9.38
N LEU A 160 20.69 29.07 9.13
CA LEU A 160 20.83 30.26 8.31
C LEU A 160 20.34 31.46 9.10
N ASN A 161 21.22 32.44 9.30
CA ASN A 161 20.83 33.67 9.98
C ASN A 161 19.84 34.46 9.12
N PRO A 162 18.86 35.15 9.73
CA PRO A 162 18.02 36.08 9.01
C PRO A 162 18.83 37.27 8.48
N ARG A 163 18.28 37.93 7.45
CA ARG A 163 18.79 39.20 6.91
C ARG A 163 17.64 40.17 6.68
N GLN A 164 17.94 41.46 6.62
CA GLN A 164 16.98 42.48 6.16
C GLN A 164 17.00 42.60 4.62
N ARG A 165 15.97 43.24 4.03
CA ARG A 165 15.80 43.40 2.57
C ARG A 165 17.07 43.85 1.83
N ASN A 166 17.80 44.81 2.39
CA ASN A 166 18.98 45.42 1.76
C ASN A 166 20.32 44.80 2.19
N GLN A 167 20.28 43.70 2.93
CA GLN A 167 21.47 42.96 3.34
C GLN A 167 21.64 41.73 2.43
N SER A 168 22.87 41.45 2.03
CA SER A 168 23.26 40.22 1.34
C SER A 168 23.89 39.25 2.32
N TYR A 169 23.78 37.96 2.02
CA TYR A 169 24.54 36.95 2.74
C TYR A 169 26.05 37.07 2.47
N PRO A 170 26.90 36.74 3.45
CA PRO A 170 28.36 36.69 3.27
C PRO A 170 28.80 35.78 2.11
N GLU A 171 29.78 36.23 1.31
CA GLU A 171 30.25 35.51 0.12
C GLU A 171 30.85 34.12 0.41
N ASN A 172 31.35 33.88 1.62
CA ASN A 172 31.84 32.55 2.02
C ASN A 172 30.74 31.49 2.05
N LEU A 173 29.46 31.88 2.15
CA LEU A 173 28.32 30.96 2.06
C LEU A 173 28.01 30.52 0.62
N ARG A 174 28.58 31.21 -0.40
CA ARG A 174 28.37 30.88 -1.82
C ARG A 174 29.47 30.02 -2.43
N GLY A 175 30.62 29.93 -1.78
CA GLY A 175 31.80 29.24 -2.29
C GLY A 175 31.58 27.74 -2.54
N ASN A 176 32.61 27.08 -3.08
CA ASN A 176 32.67 25.62 -3.15
C ASN A 176 32.88 25.08 -1.73
N ILE A 177 31.77 24.76 -1.06
CA ILE A 177 31.75 24.14 0.26
C ILE A 177 31.37 22.67 0.13
N ASP A 178 31.78 21.87 1.10
CA ASP A 178 31.37 20.47 1.19
C ASP A 178 29.97 20.38 1.81
N ALA A 179 29.16 19.45 1.29
CA ALA A 179 27.89 19.09 1.94
C ALA A 179 28.18 18.48 3.32
N VAL A 180 27.35 18.85 4.30
CA VAL A 180 27.44 18.32 5.67
C VAL A 180 26.13 17.60 5.97
N PRO A 181 26.12 16.27 6.12
CA PRO A 181 24.90 15.50 6.30
C PRO A 181 24.00 16.08 7.41
N GLY A 182 22.75 16.34 7.06
CA GLY A 182 21.75 16.91 7.97
C GLY A 182 21.85 18.42 8.24
N GLN A 183 22.87 19.11 7.73
CA GLN A 183 23.10 20.53 7.99
C GLN A 183 23.25 21.39 6.74
N ILE A 184 23.99 20.92 5.74
CA ILE A 184 24.29 21.68 4.51
C ILE A 184 24.10 20.78 3.31
N GLU A 185 23.26 21.21 2.38
CA GLU A 185 23.03 20.55 1.10
C GLU A 185 23.51 21.47 -0.04
N VAL A 186 24.37 20.94 -0.90
CA VAL A 186 24.99 21.67 -2.01
C VAL A 186 24.64 20.98 -3.31
N GLY A 187 24.13 21.73 -4.29
CA GLY A 187 23.86 21.14 -5.59
C GLY A 187 22.92 21.96 -6.45
N ARG A 188 22.10 21.24 -7.23
CA ARG A 188 21.12 21.83 -8.15
C ARG A 188 19.73 21.66 -7.55
N PHE A 189 18.98 22.74 -7.56
CA PHE A 189 17.63 22.82 -7.03
C PHE A 189 16.68 23.32 -8.12
N ILE A 190 15.45 22.81 -8.12
CA ILE A 190 14.35 23.28 -8.94
C ILE A 190 13.30 23.90 -8.03
N LYS A 191 12.79 25.07 -8.41
CA LYS A 191 11.67 25.72 -7.71
C LYS A 191 10.40 24.94 -8.00
N LEU A 192 9.67 24.55 -6.96
CA LEU A 192 8.38 23.88 -7.07
C LEU A 192 7.30 24.88 -7.46
N ASP A 193 6.33 24.43 -8.25
CA ASP A 193 5.15 25.22 -8.56
C ASP A 193 4.25 25.34 -7.32
N PRO A 194 3.64 26.52 -7.05
CA PRO A 194 2.73 26.68 -5.91
C PRO A 194 1.57 25.68 -5.87
N SER A 195 1.17 25.09 -7.00
CA SER A 195 0.15 24.04 -7.03
C SER A 195 0.59 22.70 -6.41
N GLU A 196 1.90 22.47 -6.24
CA GLU A 196 2.47 21.22 -5.73
C GLU A 196 2.46 21.14 -4.19
N TYR A 197 2.21 22.25 -3.49
CA TYR A 197 2.24 22.33 -2.03
C TYR A 197 1.20 23.29 -1.47
N ILE A 198 0.98 23.23 -0.16
CA ILE A 198 0.11 24.13 0.61
C ILE A 198 0.98 24.77 1.69
N ILE A 199 0.89 26.09 1.85
CA ILE A 199 1.60 26.83 2.88
C ILE A 199 0.61 27.18 3.99
N HIS A 200 0.98 26.89 5.23
CA HIS A 200 0.25 27.33 6.42
C HIS A 200 0.94 28.58 6.97
N TYR A 201 0.52 29.75 6.50
CA TYR A 201 1.23 31.02 6.72
C TYR A 201 1.32 31.41 8.20
N GLU A 202 0.31 31.05 9.00
CA GLU A 202 0.20 31.39 10.42
C GLU A 202 1.05 30.46 11.31
N THR A 203 1.28 29.22 10.88
CA THR A 203 1.96 28.18 11.68
C THR A 203 3.28 27.73 11.09
N GLY A 204 3.64 28.26 9.92
CA GLY A 204 4.98 28.17 9.33
C GLY A 204 5.41 26.77 8.91
N TYR A 205 4.50 25.97 8.36
CA TYR A 205 4.85 24.69 7.74
C TYR A 205 4.25 24.54 6.33
N ILE A 206 4.87 23.65 5.56
CA ILE A 206 4.48 23.31 4.21
C ILE A 206 3.92 21.89 4.21
N THR A 207 2.80 21.69 3.52
CA THR A 207 2.25 20.37 3.17
C THR A 207 2.49 20.10 1.69
N PHE A 208 3.22 19.05 1.34
CA PHE A 208 3.35 18.61 -0.04
C PHE A 208 2.13 17.80 -0.50
N LYS A 209 1.60 18.10 -1.68
CA LYS A 209 0.43 17.37 -2.23
C LYS A 209 0.81 16.02 -2.83
N THR A 210 2.11 15.78 -3.00
CA THR A 210 2.68 14.50 -3.46
C THR A 210 3.76 14.07 -2.48
N GLN A 211 3.97 12.76 -2.39
CA GLN A 211 5.01 12.20 -1.54
C GLN A 211 6.39 12.70 -2.00
N ILE A 212 7.16 13.27 -1.09
CA ILE A 212 8.56 13.66 -1.36
C ILE A 212 9.47 12.45 -1.18
N ASN A 213 10.39 12.24 -2.12
CA ASN A 213 11.36 11.14 -2.01
C ASN A 213 12.33 11.37 -0.85
N GLU A 214 12.76 10.30 -0.20
CA GLU A 214 13.70 10.40 0.91
C GLU A 214 15.03 11.03 0.51
N THR A 215 15.49 10.75 -0.72
CA THR A 215 16.74 11.27 -1.30
C THR A 215 16.67 12.75 -1.68
N ASP A 216 15.48 13.32 -1.80
CA ASP A 216 15.33 14.71 -2.22
C ASP A 216 15.54 15.62 -1.01
N ALA A 217 16.45 16.60 -1.10
CA ALA A 217 16.51 17.67 -0.13
C ALA A 217 15.52 18.79 -0.51
N ILE A 218 14.90 19.38 0.51
CA ILE A 218 13.96 20.49 0.37
C ILE A 218 14.52 21.70 1.10
N ALA A 219 14.53 22.83 0.40
CA ALA A 219 14.96 24.11 0.92
C ALA A 219 13.91 25.18 0.58
N VAL A 220 13.96 26.30 1.30
CA VAL A 220 13.04 27.41 1.14
C VAL A 220 13.78 28.75 1.12
N ALA A 221 13.18 29.74 0.48
CA ALA A 221 13.46 31.14 0.72
C ALA A 221 12.15 31.80 1.14
N TYR A 222 12.09 32.44 2.32
CA TYR A 222 10.84 33.03 2.82
C TYR A 222 11.09 34.35 3.56
N ARG A 223 10.02 35.13 3.74
CA ARG A 223 10.05 36.37 4.52
C ARG A 223 8.87 36.49 5.48
N ILE A 224 9.10 37.12 6.62
CA ILE A 224 8.09 37.46 7.64
C ILE A 224 8.03 38.98 7.85
N GLU A 225 6.97 39.45 8.50
CA GLU A 225 6.79 40.86 8.86
C GLU A 225 7.89 41.38 9.80
N GLY A 226 8.43 42.55 9.48
CA GLY A 226 9.31 43.31 10.39
C GLY A 226 8.55 44.26 11.32
N GLU A 227 9.24 44.78 12.34
CA GLU A 227 8.65 45.64 13.38
C GLU A 227 8.01 46.97 12.87
N GLN A 228 8.33 47.43 11.65
CA GLN A 228 7.79 48.66 11.06
C GLN A 228 7.59 48.55 9.54
N GLY A 229 6.57 47.77 9.11
CA GLY A 229 6.13 47.68 7.71
C GLY A 229 7.08 46.91 6.77
N ASN A 230 6.73 46.88 5.47
CA ASN A 230 7.38 46.04 4.44
C ASN A 230 8.89 46.32 4.20
N GLU A 231 9.39 47.47 4.65
CA GLU A 231 10.81 47.86 4.49
C GLU A 231 11.72 47.09 5.46
N ASN A 232 11.19 46.63 6.59
CA ASN A 232 11.93 45.93 7.64
C ASN A 232 11.63 44.41 7.68
N ASP A 233 10.99 43.87 6.64
CA ASP A 233 10.73 42.44 6.53
C ASP A 233 12.02 41.63 6.74
N ILE A 234 11.89 40.50 7.44
CA ILE A 234 12.99 39.61 7.79
C ILE A 234 13.01 38.46 6.79
N PHE A 235 14.15 38.27 6.13
CA PHE A 235 14.35 37.28 5.07
C PHE A 235 15.20 36.11 5.55
N TYR A 236 14.82 34.92 5.12
CA TYR A 236 15.57 33.68 5.29
C TYR A 236 15.80 33.09 3.91
N GLY A 237 17.05 33.06 3.47
CA GLY A 237 17.41 32.69 2.10
C GLY A 237 17.22 33.84 1.10
N GLU A 238 17.35 33.47 -0.18
CA GLU A 238 17.33 34.41 -1.30
C GLU A 238 16.26 34.01 -2.32
N PHE A 239 15.39 34.95 -2.65
CA PHE A 239 14.40 34.76 -3.70
C PHE A 239 15.09 34.78 -5.06
N VAL A 240 14.62 33.94 -5.99
CA VAL A 240 15.23 33.83 -7.34
C VAL A 240 15.28 35.16 -8.09
N ALA A 241 14.28 36.01 -7.86
CA ALA A 241 14.17 37.32 -8.52
C ALA A 241 15.26 38.31 -8.08
N ASP A 242 15.82 38.12 -6.88
CA ASP A 242 16.82 39.03 -6.29
C ASP A 242 18.25 38.64 -6.66
N VAL A 243 18.47 37.44 -7.22
CA VAL A 243 19.81 36.87 -7.44
C VAL A 243 20.02 36.46 -8.90
N PRO A 244 21.04 37.00 -9.59
CA PRO A 244 21.36 36.63 -10.97
C PRO A 244 21.59 35.12 -11.17
N ASP A 245 21.24 34.60 -12.34
CA ASP A 245 21.35 33.16 -12.67
C ASP A 245 22.78 32.59 -12.57
N THR A 246 23.80 33.44 -12.69
CA THR A 246 25.21 33.06 -12.59
C THR A 246 25.69 32.84 -11.15
N VAL A 247 24.88 33.22 -10.16
CA VAL A 247 25.24 33.20 -8.74
C VAL A 247 24.52 32.05 -8.04
N THR A 248 25.27 31.31 -7.22
CA THR A 248 24.75 30.26 -6.34
C THR A 248 23.80 30.87 -5.31
N LEU A 249 22.55 30.40 -5.28
CA LEU A 249 21.54 30.82 -4.31
C LEU A 249 21.89 30.34 -2.90
N ILE A 250 21.55 31.14 -1.89
CA ILE A 250 21.59 30.72 -0.50
C ILE A 250 20.16 30.47 -0.02
N LEU A 251 19.88 29.25 0.42
CA LEU A 251 18.55 28.81 0.84
C LEU A 251 18.54 28.31 2.29
N LYS A 252 17.38 28.35 2.92
CA LYS A 252 17.14 27.71 4.22
C LYS A 252 16.79 26.25 3.97
N LEU A 253 17.60 25.31 4.44
CA LEU A 253 17.29 23.89 4.37
C LEU A 253 16.18 23.55 5.37
N ILE A 254 15.21 22.73 4.98
CA ILE A 254 14.13 22.26 5.86
C ILE A 254 14.01 20.73 5.91
N LYS A 255 14.47 20.06 4.85
CA LYS A 255 14.62 18.60 4.79
C LYS A 255 15.94 18.25 4.10
N PRO A 256 16.94 17.67 4.78
CA PRO A 256 18.12 17.09 4.13
C PRO A 256 17.76 15.82 3.32
N ALA A 257 18.66 15.42 2.44
CA ALA A 257 18.57 14.10 1.82
C ALA A 257 18.78 13.01 2.88
N ASN A 258 17.98 11.94 2.81
CA ASN A 258 17.99 10.84 3.78
C ASN A 258 17.89 11.36 5.22
N LEU A 259 16.78 12.01 5.56
CA LEU A 259 16.53 12.57 6.90
C LEU A 259 16.56 11.46 7.96
N GLN A 260 17.36 11.65 9.01
CA GLN A 260 17.57 10.65 10.07
C GLN A 260 17.46 11.25 11.48
N PRO A 261 17.09 10.45 12.51
CA PRO A 261 16.89 10.94 13.88
C PRO A 261 18.12 11.55 14.56
N GLN A 262 19.34 11.26 14.11
CA GLN A 262 20.56 11.90 14.60
C GLN A 262 20.69 13.36 14.13
N TYR A 263 20.04 13.76 13.04
CA TYR A 263 20.04 15.14 12.56
C TYR A 263 19.02 15.97 13.33
N LYS A 264 19.22 16.11 14.66
CA LYS A 264 18.20 16.57 15.62
C LYS A 264 17.44 17.82 15.20
N THR A 265 18.12 18.83 14.63
CA THR A 265 17.48 20.08 14.18
C THR A 265 16.58 19.86 12.98
N ALA A 266 17.10 19.22 11.91
CA ALA A 266 16.29 18.88 10.74
C ALA A 266 15.15 17.90 11.08
N TRP A 267 15.42 16.95 11.98
CA TRP A 267 14.44 15.95 12.42
C TRP A 267 13.23 16.58 13.10
N LYS A 268 13.44 17.64 13.88
CA LYS A 268 12.37 18.42 14.52
C LYS A 268 11.49 19.18 13.54
N LEU A 269 11.96 19.46 12.32
CA LEU A 269 11.17 20.19 11.33
C LEU A 269 10.08 19.34 10.69
N GLN A 270 10.23 18.01 10.66
CA GLN A 270 9.18 17.12 10.15
C GLN A 270 8.05 16.95 11.19
N LEU A 271 6.82 17.24 10.79
CA LEU A 271 5.64 17.02 11.64
C LEU A 271 5.28 15.53 11.66
N ARG A 272 4.99 15.00 12.85
CA ARG A 272 4.65 13.57 13.10
C ARG A 272 3.32 13.42 13.84
N ASN A 273 2.48 14.44 13.71
CA ASN A 273 1.17 14.58 14.34
C ASN A 273 0.05 14.70 13.30
N ILE A 274 0.35 14.44 12.02
CA ILE A 274 -0.59 14.50 10.91
C ILE A 274 -0.69 13.11 10.28
N TYR A 275 -1.92 12.62 10.05
CA TYR A 275 -2.18 11.24 9.63
C TYR A 275 -3.04 11.19 8.37
N SER A 276 -2.53 10.58 7.31
CA SER A 276 -3.28 10.43 6.06
C SER A 276 -4.28 9.28 6.15
N LEU A 277 -5.53 9.56 5.77
CA LEU A 277 -6.60 8.57 5.67
C LEU A 277 -6.59 7.82 4.33
N GLY A 278 -5.72 8.23 3.39
CA GLY A 278 -5.61 7.61 2.06
C GLY A 278 -6.68 8.04 1.06
N ILE A 279 -7.63 8.89 1.46
CA ILE A 279 -8.71 9.42 0.62
C ILE A 279 -8.64 10.93 0.63
N ARG A 280 -8.64 11.57 -0.54
CA ARG A 280 -8.63 13.04 -0.69
C ARG A 280 -10.04 13.60 -0.77
N ASN A 281 -10.16 14.91 -0.58
CA ASN A 281 -11.43 15.66 -0.62
C ASN A 281 -12.49 15.05 0.31
N ILE A 282 -12.12 14.87 1.58
CA ILE A 282 -12.98 14.23 2.59
C ILE A 282 -14.21 15.08 2.86
N LYS A 283 -15.38 14.44 2.90
CA LYS A 283 -16.67 15.05 3.26
C LYS A 283 -16.92 14.96 4.76
N LYS A 284 -17.65 15.94 5.32
CA LYS A 284 -18.05 15.93 6.74
C LYS A 284 -19.12 14.86 6.99
N GLU A 285 -20.01 14.65 6.02
CA GLU A 285 -21.14 13.73 6.15
C GLU A 285 -20.66 12.28 6.24
N GLY A 286 -21.07 11.59 7.30
CA GLY A 286 -20.68 10.20 7.55
C GLY A 286 -19.22 10.01 7.95
N PHE A 287 -18.49 11.09 8.24
CA PHE A 287 -17.15 11.02 8.81
C PHE A 287 -17.23 10.61 10.27
N GLU A 288 -16.53 9.54 10.62
CA GLU A 288 -16.36 9.06 11.98
C GLU A 288 -14.87 8.93 12.25
N LEU A 289 -14.42 9.37 13.43
CA LEU A 289 -13.06 9.14 13.92
C LEU A 289 -13.10 8.89 15.42
N ASP A 290 -12.36 7.89 15.86
CA ASP A 290 -12.11 7.57 17.27
C ASP A 290 -10.64 7.23 17.46
N ILE A 291 -10.15 7.34 18.69
CA ILE A 291 -8.84 6.87 19.09
C ILE A 291 -9.05 5.68 20.02
N GLN A 292 -8.40 4.57 19.72
CA GLN A 292 -8.48 3.35 20.53
C GLN A 292 -7.11 2.97 21.07
N TYR A 293 -7.11 2.27 22.20
CA TYR A 293 -5.94 1.65 22.80
C TYR A 293 -6.15 0.14 22.85
N GLU A 294 -5.31 -0.59 22.14
CA GLU A 294 -5.42 -2.04 21.97
C GLU A 294 -4.45 -2.80 22.86
N VAL A 295 -4.98 -3.72 23.67
CA VAL A 295 -4.18 -4.68 24.43
C VAL A 295 -4.46 -6.08 23.88
N PRO A 296 -3.43 -6.87 23.53
CA PRO A 296 -3.65 -8.23 23.04
C PRO A 296 -4.52 -9.05 24.00
N GLY A 297 -5.59 -9.65 23.47
CA GLY A 297 -6.54 -10.46 24.24
C GLY A 297 -7.61 -9.67 25.01
N GLN A 298 -7.72 -8.35 24.79
CA GLN A 298 -8.77 -7.50 25.37
C GLN A 298 -9.48 -6.70 24.27
N GLU A 299 -10.74 -6.35 24.52
CA GLU A 299 -11.47 -5.42 23.65
C GLU A 299 -10.77 -4.05 23.63
N PRO A 300 -10.63 -3.39 22.46
CA PRO A 300 -10.09 -2.05 22.38
C PRO A 300 -10.90 -1.07 23.22
N ARG A 301 -10.22 -0.25 24.01
CA ARG A 301 -10.85 0.85 24.78
C ARG A 301 -10.69 2.17 24.04
N ASN A 302 -11.65 3.08 24.18
CA ASN A 302 -11.59 4.43 23.64
C ASN A 302 -11.55 5.53 24.72
N ASP A 303 -11.41 5.14 25.99
CA ASP A 303 -11.27 6.04 27.12
C ASP A 303 -10.20 5.55 28.10
N TRP A 304 -9.81 6.46 28.99
CA TRP A 304 -9.04 6.13 30.19
C TRP A 304 -9.67 6.81 31.40
N ASN A 305 -10.06 6.02 32.40
CA ASN A 305 -10.74 6.50 33.62
C ASN A 305 -11.97 7.37 33.32
N GLY A 306 -12.75 7.04 32.28
CA GLY A 306 -13.95 7.79 31.89
C GLY A 306 -13.67 9.03 31.03
N ILE A 307 -12.41 9.33 30.72
CA ILE A 307 -12.04 10.41 29.79
C ILE A 307 -11.82 9.79 28.41
N ARG A 308 -12.70 10.10 27.47
CA ARG A 308 -12.56 9.68 26.06
C ARG A 308 -11.26 10.19 25.47
N PHE A 309 -10.60 9.36 24.66
CA PHE A 309 -9.34 9.71 24.04
C PHE A 309 -9.49 10.89 23.06
N LEU A 310 -10.60 11.00 22.31
CA LEU A 310 -10.87 12.17 21.47
C LEU A 310 -10.73 13.50 22.24
N ASN A 311 -11.32 13.55 23.43
CA ASN A 311 -11.30 14.71 24.31
C ASN A 311 -9.89 14.91 24.88
N ALA A 312 -9.24 13.84 25.36
CA ALA A 312 -7.91 13.90 25.93
C ALA A 312 -6.86 14.41 24.91
N PHE A 313 -6.89 13.91 23.67
CA PHE A 313 -5.98 14.32 22.59
C PHE A 313 -6.40 15.63 21.91
N GLY A 314 -7.51 16.24 22.36
CA GLY A 314 -7.95 17.56 21.93
C GLY A 314 -8.54 17.63 20.52
N LEU A 315 -9.13 16.51 20.06
CA LEU A 315 -9.89 16.39 18.81
C LEU A 315 -11.41 16.52 19.01
N ASP A 316 -11.87 16.62 20.26
CA ASP A 316 -13.25 16.91 20.68
C ASP A 316 -13.22 18.03 21.73
N LYS A 317 -13.45 19.27 21.29
CA LYS A 317 -13.41 20.49 22.11
C LYS A 317 -14.66 21.35 21.95
N VAL A 318 -15.38 21.18 20.86
CA VAL A 318 -16.58 21.97 20.56
C VAL A 318 -17.79 21.07 20.36
N ASP A 319 -18.99 21.64 20.49
CA ASP A 319 -20.22 20.94 20.15
C ASP A 319 -20.54 21.09 18.65
N ASP A 320 -21.60 20.43 18.18
CA ASP A 320 -22.12 20.55 16.81
C ASP A 320 -22.43 22.02 16.38
N SER A 321 -22.49 22.98 17.32
CA SER A 321 -22.71 24.42 17.09
C SER A 321 -21.46 25.28 17.31
N ASP A 322 -20.26 24.68 17.35
CA ASP A 322 -18.97 25.33 17.58
C ASP A 322 -18.80 26.03 18.95
N ASN A 323 -19.66 25.73 19.94
CA ASN A 323 -19.44 26.21 21.31
C ASN A 323 -18.35 25.37 21.98
N PRO A 324 -17.51 25.93 22.87
CA PRO A 324 -16.37 25.26 23.49
C PRO A 324 -16.79 24.25 24.57
N ARG A 325 -17.53 23.21 24.18
CA ARG A 325 -17.98 22.13 25.03
C ARG A 325 -17.87 20.81 24.27
N PRO A 326 -17.07 19.83 24.74
CA PRO A 326 -16.96 18.54 24.09
C PRO A 326 -18.29 17.78 24.07
N ASP A 327 -18.60 17.10 22.97
CA ASP A 327 -19.86 16.35 22.76
C ASP A 327 -19.66 14.83 22.57
N GLY A 328 -18.40 14.38 22.60
CA GLY A 328 -18.01 12.99 22.44
C GLY A 328 -17.80 12.56 21.00
N LYS A 329 -17.85 13.46 20.01
CA LYS A 329 -17.56 13.21 18.60
C LYS A 329 -16.31 13.95 18.17
N PHE A 330 -15.74 13.55 17.04
CA PHE A 330 -14.62 14.27 16.44
C PHE A 330 -15.07 15.63 15.89
N ASP A 331 -14.37 16.70 16.26
CA ASP A 331 -14.57 18.05 15.74
C ASP A 331 -14.15 18.11 14.27
N PHE A 332 -15.07 18.00 13.31
CA PHE A 332 -14.73 18.14 11.88
C PHE A 332 -14.57 19.61 11.49
N ARG A 333 -13.34 20.14 11.60
CA ARG A 333 -13.01 21.55 11.33
C ARG A 333 -11.94 21.64 10.23
N PRO A 334 -12.34 21.96 8.97
CA PRO A 334 -11.43 22.10 7.86
C PRO A 334 -10.29 23.09 8.17
N GLY A 335 -9.06 22.65 7.91
CA GLY A 335 -7.85 23.42 8.16
C GLY A 335 -7.36 23.44 9.61
N ILE A 336 -8.13 22.90 10.57
CA ILE A 336 -7.75 22.85 11.99
C ILE A 336 -7.52 21.42 12.46
N THR A 337 -8.55 20.57 12.45
CA THR A 337 -8.45 19.17 12.87
C THR A 337 -8.37 18.20 11.70
N ILE A 338 -8.74 18.66 10.50
CA ILE A 338 -8.66 17.88 9.27
C ILE A 338 -8.30 18.78 8.08
N ASN A 339 -7.44 18.29 7.19
CA ASN A 339 -7.24 18.85 5.87
C ASN A 339 -8.07 18.04 4.86
N ASN A 340 -9.17 18.63 4.38
CA ASN A 340 -10.08 17.97 3.45
C ASN A 340 -9.41 17.63 2.12
N GLU A 341 -8.60 18.53 1.56
CA GLU A 341 -7.99 18.37 0.23
C GLU A 341 -7.03 17.17 0.22
N THR A 342 -6.13 17.09 1.19
CA THR A 342 -5.13 16.00 1.28
C THR A 342 -5.64 14.77 2.00
N GLY A 343 -6.74 14.89 2.76
CA GLY A 343 -7.33 13.78 3.49
C GLY A 343 -6.59 13.40 4.76
N GLU A 344 -6.17 14.40 5.53
CA GLU A 344 -5.25 14.21 6.65
C GLU A 344 -5.82 14.75 7.96
N ILE A 345 -5.69 13.99 9.03
CA ILE A 345 -6.08 14.39 10.39
C ILE A 345 -4.93 15.10 11.06
N ILE A 346 -5.20 16.21 11.73
CA ILE A 346 -4.21 17.07 12.37
C ILE A 346 -4.44 17.03 13.89
N PHE A 347 -3.45 16.50 14.62
CA PHE A 347 -3.46 16.60 16.08
C PHE A 347 -2.98 17.98 16.54
N PRO A 348 -3.56 18.54 17.62
CA PRO A 348 -3.31 19.92 18.05
C PRO A 348 -1.95 20.18 18.71
N VAL A 349 -1.12 19.14 18.84
CA VAL A 349 0.22 19.19 19.46
C VAL A 349 1.20 18.39 18.61
N LEU A 350 2.50 18.69 18.72
CA LEU A 350 3.54 18.09 17.86
C LEU A 350 3.84 16.63 18.18
N GLN A 351 3.71 16.22 19.45
CA GLN A 351 3.97 14.85 19.89
C GLN A 351 2.83 14.28 20.75
N PRO A 352 1.61 14.11 20.19
CA PRO A 352 0.41 13.74 20.96
C PRO A 352 0.58 12.44 21.74
N PHE A 353 1.24 11.44 21.17
CA PHE A 353 1.45 10.13 21.82
C PHE A 353 2.81 10.03 22.52
N GLY A 354 3.56 11.13 22.59
CA GLY A 354 4.91 11.20 23.14
C GLY A 354 5.00 12.26 24.23
N ARG A 355 5.85 13.27 24.03
CA ARG A 355 6.12 14.31 25.03
C ARG A 355 4.95 15.26 25.31
N ASN A 356 3.94 15.28 24.45
CA ASN A 356 2.69 16.03 24.66
C ASN A 356 1.53 15.11 25.02
N LEU A 357 1.80 13.96 25.66
CA LEU A 357 0.75 13.09 26.18
C LEU A 357 -0.15 13.90 27.15
N PRO A 358 -1.48 13.78 27.04
CA PRO A 358 -2.39 14.46 27.95
C PRO A 358 -2.12 14.12 29.42
N SER A 359 -2.05 15.13 30.29
CA SER A 359 -1.66 14.98 31.71
C SER A 359 -2.57 14.06 32.54
N ASN A 360 -3.79 13.81 32.07
CA ASN A 360 -4.76 12.88 32.65
C ASN A 360 -4.52 11.42 32.26
N LEU A 361 -3.59 11.16 31.34
CA LEU A 361 -3.15 9.82 30.94
C LEU A 361 -1.82 9.49 31.62
N PRO A 362 -1.59 8.22 32.03
CA PRO A 362 -0.33 7.85 32.66
C PRO A 362 0.81 7.79 31.65
N ASP A 363 2.00 8.25 32.04
CA ASP A 363 3.23 8.23 31.25
C ASP A 363 3.59 6.84 30.69
N SER A 364 3.09 5.76 31.31
CA SER A 364 3.23 4.40 30.80
C SER A 364 2.65 4.20 29.39
N LEU A 365 1.74 5.06 28.94
CA LEU A 365 1.15 5.01 27.60
C LEU A 365 1.98 5.75 26.54
N MET A 366 3.03 6.47 26.94
CA MET A 366 3.89 7.18 25.99
C MET A 366 4.55 6.23 25.00
N TYR A 367 4.60 6.67 23.75
CA TYR A 367 5.24 5.98 22.64
C TYR A 367 6.26 6.91 21.96
N LEU A 368 7.42 7.06 22.60
CA LEU A 368 8.46 7.99 22.17
C LEU A 368 9.16 7.58 20.87
N ASP A 369 9.21 6.28 20.55
CA ASP A 369 9.93 5.78 19.36
C ASP A 369 9.40 6.36 18.05
N VAL A 370 8.10 6.69 18.00
CA VAL A 370 7.46 7.37 16.85
C VAL A 370 8.14 8.71 16.53
N TYR A 371 8.66 9.39 17.56
CA TYR A 371 9.26 10.71 17.45
C TYR A 371 10.78 10.69 17.49
N ASP A 372 11.38 9.68 18.12
CA ASP A 372 12.82 9.63 18.38
C ASP A 372 13.57 8.64 17.46
N THR A 373 12.84 7.80 16.72
CA THR A 373 13.39 6.79 15.79
C THR A 373 12.71 6.85 14.42
N LEU A 374 13.17 6.03 13.47
CA LEU A 374 12.49 5.85 12.19
C LEU A 374 11.16 5.09 12.40
N ALA A 375 10.16 5.36 11.55
CA ALA A 375 8.85 4.67 11.61
C ALA A 375 8.99 3.14 11.46
N SER A 376 9.96 2.69 10.67
CA SER A 376 10.34 1.28 10.49
C SER A 376 10.79 0.63 11.81
N ILE A 377 11.55 1.34 12.62
CA ILE A 377 12.02 0.88 13.94
C ILE A 377 10.88 0.93 14.96
N ALA A 378 10.13 2.04 15.00
CA ALA A 378 8.98 2.18 15.89
C ALA A 378 8.00 1.01 15.71
N ARG A 379 7.62 0.68 14.48
CA ARG A 379 6.71 -0.44 14.16
C ARG A 379 7.11 -1.78 14.79
N LEU A 380 8.40 -2.04 15.03
CA LEU A 380 8.87 -3.28 15.65
C LEU A 380 8.61 -3.33 17.17
N ASN A 381 8.40 -2.19 17.81
CA ASN A 381 8.10 -2.10 19.25
C ASN A 381 6.61 -2.34 19.53
N SER A 382 6.16 -3.57 19.32
CA SER A 382 4.78 -4.00 19.60
C SER A 382 4.34 -3.81 21.05
N ALA A 383 5.28 -3.65 22.01
CA ALA A 383 4.96 -3.39 23.41
C ALA A 383 4.43 -1.97 23.62
N ARG A 384 4.91 -0.99 22.85
CA ARG A 384 4.47 0.42 22.91
C ARG A 384 3.45 0.78 21.83
N ASP A 385 3.44 0.06 20.72
CA ASP A 385 2.46 0.20 19.64
C ASP A 385 1.06 -0.29 20.07
N LYS A 386 0.30 0.62 20.70
CA LYS A 386 -1.00 0.32 21.30
C LYS A 386 -2.11 1.28 20.89
N PHE A 387 -1.77 2.54 20.62
CA PHE A 387 -2.73 3.51 20.11
C PHE A 387 -3.01 3.29 18.61
N VAL A 388 -4.27 3.40 18.24
CA VAL A 388 -4.76 3.33 16.87
C VAL A 388 -5.81 4.39 16.64
N ILE A 389 -5.75 5.02 15.48
CA ILE A 389 -6.74 5.97 14.99
C ILE A 389 -7.66 5.18 14.07
N VAL A 390 -8.94 5.10 14.40
CA VAL A 390 -9.92 4.33 13.65
C VAL A 390 -11.08 5.21 13.25
N GLY A 391 -11.82 4.82 12.23
CA GLY A 391 -12.96 5.60 11.81
C GLY A 391 -13.48 5.19 10.45
N LYS A 392 -14.35 6.03 9.90
CA LYS A 392 -14.87 5.89 8.54
C LYS A 392 -14.79 7.24 7.86
N SER A 393 -14.34 7.25 6.61
CA SER A 393 -14.27 8.47 5.82
C SER A 393 -14.79 8.23 4.42
N SER A 394 -15.44 9.25 3.88
CA SER A 394 -15.88 9.30 2.49
C SER A 394 -15.25 10.51 1.81
N GLY A 395 -14.84 10.35 0.55
CA GLY A 395 -14.28 11.44 -0.27
C GLY A 395 -15.28 11.96 -1.29
N THR A 396 -14.80 12.73 -2.28
CA THR A 396 -15.56 12.95 -3.52
C THR A 396 -15.82 11.60 -4.18
N SER A 397 -17.06 11.36 -4.61
CA SER A 397 -17.51 10.12 -5.25
C SER A 397 -16.47 9.72 -6.29
N ALA A 398 -15.80 8.58 -6.09
CA ALA A 398 -15.01 8.00 -7.14
C ALA A 398 -16.01 7.62 -8.23
N SER A 399 -16.09 8.41 -9.30
CA SER A 399 -16.80 7.98 -10.50
C SER A 399 -16.17 6.69 -11.03
N THR A 400 -14.92 6.42 -10.67
CA THR A 400 -14.13 5.27 -11.08
C THR A 400 -14.01 4.25 -9.94
N PHE A 401 -14.53 3.05 -10.15
CA PHE A 401 -14.41 1.90 -9.26
C PHE A 401 -13.43 0.90 -9.84
N ASN A 402 -12.47 0.43 -9.04
CA ASN A 402 -11.62 -0.69 -9.42
C ASN A 402 -12.34 -2.00 -9.11
N LEU A 403 -12.61 -2.78 -10.16
CA LEU A 403 -13.23 -4.09 -10.13
C LEU A 403 -12.18 -5.23 -10.16
N GLY A 404 -10.89 -4.93 -10.27
CA GLY A 404 -9.81 -5.91 -10.37
C GLY A 404 -9.39 -6.21 -11.80
N PHE A 405 -8.34 -7.01 -11.98
CA PHE A 405 -7.81 -7.32 -13.31
C PHE A 405 -8.60 -8.45 -13.99
N ASN A 406 -8.59 -8.48 -15.33
CA ASN A 406 -9.12 -9.61 -16.13
C ASN A 406 -10.62 -9.92 -15.95
N ILE A 407 -11.42 -8.87 -15.87
CA ILE A 407 -12.87 -8.95 -15.89
C ILE A 407 -13.32 -9.48 -17.26
N VAL A 408 -14.23 -10.46 -17.26
CA VAL A 408 -14.81 -10.99 -18.51
C VAL A 408 -15.55 -9.87 -19.23
N GLU A 409 -15.23 -9.65 -20.50
CA GLU A 409 -15.86 -8.62 -21.31
C GLU A 409 -17.38 -8.83 -21.39
N GLY A 410 -18.14 -7.78 -21.09
CA GLY A 410 -19.61 -7.81 -21.07
C GLY A 410 -20.23 -8.44 -19.81
N SER A 411 -19.44 -8.95 -18.86
CA SER A 411 -19.97 -9.55 -17.63
C SER A 411 -20.47 -8.54 -16.59
N VAL A 412 -20.02 -7.29 -16.68
CA VAL A 412 -20.34 -6.24 -15.70
C VAL A 412 -21.77 -5.78 -15.87
N LYS A 413 -22.61 -6.04 -14.87
CA LYS A 413 -23.96 -5.49 -14.74
C LYS A 413 -24.02 -4.56 -13.54
N VAL A 414 -24.48 -3.35 -13.77
CA VAL A 414 -24.62 -2.33 -12.74
C VAL A 414 -26.09 -2.07 -12.51
N ARG A 415 -26.56 -2.14 -11.26
CA ARG A 415 -27.96 -1.91 -10.87
C ARG A 415 -28.04 -0.80 -9.85
N LEU A 416 -28.99 0.12 -9.99
CA LEU A 416 -29.31 1.19 -9.06
C LEU A 416 -30.73 1.00 -8.51
N GLY A 417 -30.87 0.69 -7.22
CA GLY A 417 -32.18 0.46 -6.58
C GLY A 417 -33.01 -0.63 -7.27
N GLY A 418 -32.33 -1.65 -7.81
CA GLY A 418 -32.94 -2.73 -8.60
C GLY A 418 -33.11 -2.44 -10.09
N ARG A 419 -32.93 -1.19 -10.57
CA ARG A 419 -32.94 -0.84 -12.00
C ARG A 419 -31.56 -1.06 -12.62
N GLU A 420 -31.45 -1.89 -13.64
CA GLU A 420 -30.20 -2.07 -14.40
C GLU A 420 -29.85 -0.78 -15.17
N LEU A 421 -28.61 -0.33 -15.02
CA LEU A 421 -28.05 0.82 -15.74
C LEU A 421 -27.57 0.38 -17.13
N ILE A 422 -27.53 1.32 -18.07
CA ILE A 422 -27.20 1.03 -19.47
C ILE A 422 -25.68 1.20 -19.70
N PRO A 423 -24.97 0.17 -20.18
CA PRO A 423 -23.55 0.29 -20.57
C PRO A 423 -23.32 1.38 -21.63
N ASN A 424 -22.18 2.08 -21.55
CA ASN A 424 -21.75 3.21 -22.38
C ASN A 424 -22.62 4.48 -22.32
N VAL A 425 -23.74 4.45 -21.60
CA VAL A 425 -24.59 5.62 -21.33
C VAL A 425 -24.47 6.00 -19.86
N ASP A 426 -24.88 5.10 -18.96
CA ASP A 426 -24.89 5.30 -17.52
C ASP A 426 -23.57 4.93 -16.85
N TYR A 427 -22.77 4.06 -17.48
CA TYR A 427 -21.43 3.69 -17.03
C TYR A 427 -20.55 3.17 -18.18
N ILE A 428 -19.24 3.22 -18.02
CA ILE A 428 -18.25 2.64 -18.95
C ILE A 428 -17.38 1.67 -18.17
N VAL A 429 -17.01 0.55 -18.79
CA VAL A 429 -16.05 -0.40 -18.23
C VAL A 429 -14.83 -0.43 -19.13
N ASP A 430 -13.66 -0.23 -18.56
CA ASP A 430 -12.39 -0.59 -19.16
C ASP A 430 -11.99 -1.98 -18.63
N TYR A 431 -12.21 -3.00 -19.45
CA TYR A 431 -11.92 -4.39 -19.10
C TYR A 431 -10.42 -4.68 -19.03
N ASN A 432 -9.55 -3.87 -19.65
CA ASN A 432 -8.11 -4.05 -19.58
C ASN A 432 -7.54 -3.57 -18.24
N THR A 433 -8.03 -2.43 -17.76
CA THR A 433 -7.57 -1.83 -16.50
C THR A 433 -8.43 -2.24 -15.31
N GLY A 434 -9.58 -2.87 -15.54
CA GLY A 434 -10.51 -3.25 -14.49
C GLY A 434 -11.34 -2.11 -13.94
N GLN A 435 -11.38 -0.97 -14.63
CA GLN A 435 -12.00 0.25 -14.13
C GLN A 435 -13.42 0.39 -14.64
N LEU A 436 -14.36 0.57 -13.72
CA LEU A 436 -15.75 0.94 -14.00
C LEU A 436 -15.95 2.42 -13.71
N ILE A 437 -16.31 3.20 -14.72
CA ILE A 437 -16.62 4.62 -14.61
C ILE A 437 -18.14 4.83 -14.66
N ILE A 438 -18.76 5.22 -13.55
CA ILE A 438 -20.18 5.60 -13.49
C ILE A 438 -20.36 7.03 -14.03
N ARG A 439 -21.26 7.18 -15.02
CA ARG A 439 -21.65 8.46 -15.64
C ARG A 439 -23.00 8.98 -15.16
N ASN A 440 -23.86 8.10 -14.65
CA ASN A 440 -25.17 8.48 -14.16
C ASN A 440 -25.05 9.21 -12.81
N GLU A 441 -25.36 10.51 -12.77
CA GLU A 441 -25.26 11.35 -11.57
C GLU A 441 -26.16 10.88 -10.41
N GLN A 442 -27.30 10.23 -10.70
CA GLN A 442 -28.18 9.67 -9.67
C GLN A 442 -27.56 8.45 -8.97
N ALA A 443 -26.70 7.72 -9.69
CA ALA A 443 -25.92 6.62 -9.14
C ALA A 443 -24.72 7.08 -8.32
N LEU A 444 -24.44 8.39 -8.27
CA LEU A 444 -23.34 9.00 -7.49
C LEU A 444 -23.82 9.65 -6.17
N LEU A 445 -25.12 9.52 -5.86
CA LEU A 445 -25.75 10.10 -4.67
C LEU A 445 -25.45 9.26 -3.39
N PRO A 446 -25.28 9.90 -2.22
CA PRO A 446 -24.91 9.24 -0.94
C PRO A 446 -25.77 8.05 -0.48
N ASN A 447 -26.98 7.88 -1.02
CA ASN A 447 -27.94 6.83 -0.64
C ASN A 447 -28.37 5.93 -1.82
N ALA A 448 -27.64 5.97 -2.93
CA ALA A 448 -27.90 5.10 -4.07
C ALA A 448 -27.54 3.63 -3.73
N ASP A 449 -28.49 2.68 -3.80
CA ASP A 449 -28.17 1.24 -3.73
C ASP A 449 -27.61 0.79 -5.09
N LEU A 450 -26.29 0.92 -5.25
CA LEU A 450 -25.60 0.52 -6.47
C LEU A 450 -25.02 -0.90 -6.28
N ARG A 451 -25.26 -1.80 -7.24
CA ARG A 451 -24.78 -3.19 -7.19
C ARG A 451 -24.09 -3.52 -8.48
N ILE A 452 -22.84 -3.96 -8.38
CA ILE A 452 -22.02 -4.27 -9.53
C ILE A 452 -21.68 -5.76 -9.45
N SER A 453 -22.31 -6.54 -10.32
CA SER A 453 -22.00 -7.96 -10.50
C SER A 453 -21.12 -8.12 -11.72
N TYR A 454 -20.02 -8.84 -11.61
CA TYR A 454 -19.09 -9.08 -12.71
C TYR A 454 -18.40 -10.42 -12.56
N GLU A 455 -17.89 -10.94 -13.68
CA GLU A 455 -17.11 -12.17 -13.68
C GLU A 455 -15.63 -11.79 -13.77
N GLU A 456 -14.82 -12.31 -12.86
CA GLU A 456 -13.37 -12.13 -12.89
C GLU A 456 -12.72 -13.45 -13.32
N ASN A 457 -11.86 -13.39 -14.34
CA ASN A 457 -10.99 -14.50 -14.64
C ASN A 457 -9.83 -14.44 -13.65
N THR A 458 -9.81 -15.35 -12.69
CA THR A 458 -8.68 -15.49 -11.77
C THR A 458 -7.42 -15.81 -12.56
N LEU A 459 -6.58 -14.80 -12.78
CA LEU A 459 -5.25 -14.95 -13.35
C LEU A 459 -4.44 -15.81 -12.39
N PHE A 460 -3.99 -16.97 -12.84
CA PHE A 460 -3.20 -17.91 -12.05
C PHE A 460 -3.99 -18.66 -10.95
N GLN A 461 -4.94 -19.50 -11.35
CA GLN A 461 -5.16 -20.73 -10.57
C GLN A 461 -4.00 -21.69 -10.83
N LEU A 462 -2.88 -21.47 -10.14
CA LEU A 462 -1.76 -22.40 -10.09
C LEU A 462 -2.21 -23.77 -9.55
N ALA A 463 -3.17 -23.77 -8.64
CA ALA A 463 -3.78 -24.94 -8.05
C ALA A 463 -5.06 -25.37 -8.79
N ALA A 464 -5.12 -26.62 -9.26
CA ALA A 464 -6.34 -27.18 -9.83
C ALA A 464 -7.42 -27.41 -8.76
N LYS A 465 -8.66 -27.01 -9.05
CA LYS A 465 -9.86 -27.28 -8.24
C LYS A 465 -10.76 -28.26 -8.98
N SER A 466 -10.92 -29.47 -8.45
CA SER A 466 -11.82 -30.48 -9.01
C SER A 466 -13.17 -30.46 -8.30
N LEU A 467 -14.25 -30.42 -9.07
CA LEU A 467 -15.62 -30.52 -8.59
C LEU A 467 -16.27 -31.78 -9.15
N PHE A 468 -16.66 -32.66 -8.24
CA PHE A 468 -17.50 -33.83 -8.52
C PHE A 468 -18.88 -33.59 -7.93
N GLY A 469 -19.92 -33.95 -8.66
CA GLY A 469 -21.28 -33.70 -8.20
C GLY A 469 -22.28 -34.69 -8.73
N VAL A 470 -23.28 -35.00 -7.90
CA VAL A 470 -24.46 -35.76 -8.28
C VAL A 470 -25.68 -35.01 -7.77
N ARG A 471 -26.70 -34.88 -8.62
CA ARG A 471 -27.98 -34.26 -8.32
C ARG A 471 -29.10 -35.18 -8.80
N GLY A 472 -29.92 -35.64 -7.88
CA GLY A 472 -31.15 -36.35 -8.18
C GLY A 472 -32.38 -35.46 -8.00
N GLU A 473 -33.35 -35.58 -8.88
CA GLU A 473 -34.63 -34.89 -8.79
C GLU A 473 -35.75 -35.90 -9.05
N LEU A 474 -36.61 -36.10 -8.08
CA LEU A 474 -37.75 -37.00 -8.15
C LEU A 474 -39.03 -36.20 -8.32
N ASP A 475 -39.67 -36.35 -9.47
CA ASP A 475 -40.97 -35.75 -9.77
C ASP A 475 -42.08 -36.65 -9.16
N LEU A 476 -42.50 -36.34 -7.92
CA LEU A 476 -43.56 -37.08 -7.23
C LEU A 476 -44.96 -36.79 -7.80
N SER A 477 -45.16 -35.57 -8.29
CA SER A 477 -46.37 -35.14 -9.01
C SER A 477 -46.04 -33.99 -9.98
N GLN A 478 -47.00 -33.55 -10.79
CA GLN A 478 -46.82 -32.35 -11.64
C GLN A 478 -46.51 -31.07 -10.83
N LYS A 479 -46.77 -31.09 -9.52
CA LYS A 479 -46.66 -29.92 -8.63
C LYS A 479 -45.66 -30.12 -7.50
N THR A 480 -45.14 -31.32 -7.28
CA THR A 480 -44.27 -31.66 -6.14
C THR A 480 -42.99 -32.34 -6.62
N LYS A 481 -41.85 -31.77 -6.24
CA LYS A 481 -40.50 -32.27 -6.56
C LYS A 481 -39.68 -32.44 -5.28
N LEU A 482 -38.88 -33.50 -5.25
CA LEU A 482 -37.90 -33.76 -4.20
C LEU A 482 -36.51 -33.87 -4.84
N GLY A 483 -35.59 -33.01 -4.43
CA GLY A 483 -34.20 -33.00 -4.84
C GLY A 483 -33.28 -33.57 -3.78
N PHE A 484 -32.20 -34.23 -4.22
CA PHE A 484 -31.04 -34.54 -3.38
C PHE A 484 -29.76 -34.25 -4.16
N SER A 485 -28.74 -33.76 -3.48
CA SER A 485 -27.44 -33.45 -4.09
C SER A 485 -26.28 -33.86 -3.21
N MET A 486 -25.19 -34.25 -3.85
CA MET A 486 -23.91 -34.49 -3.25
C MET A 486 -22.85 -33.82 -4.12
N LEU A 487 -22.14 -32.84 -3.57
CA LEU A 487 -21.04 -32.13 -4.25
C LEU A 487 -19.75 -32.32 -3.46
N THR A 488 -18.65 -32.63 -4.14
CA THR A 488 -17.31 -32.69 -3.56
C THR A 488 -16.40 -31.74 -4.31
N LEU A 489 -15.83 -30.77 -3.59
CA LEU A 489 -14.83 -29.86 -4.09
C LEU A 489 -13.47 -30.24 -3.49
N ASN A 490 -12.50 -30.56 -4.34
CA ASN A 490 -11.13 -30.87 -3.97
C ASN A 490 -10.19 -29.81 -4.54
N GLN A 491 -9.48 -29.10 -3.66
CA GLN A 491 -8.48 -28.10 -4.03
C GLN A 491 -7.08 -28.66 -3.75
N GLN A 492 -6.21 -28.64 -4.76
CA GLN A 492 -4.80 -29.03 -4.60
C GLN A 492 -3.92 -27.81 -4.38
N THR A 493 -2.63 -28.03 -4.10
CA THR A 493 -1.61 -26.98 -4.01
C THR A 493 -0.41 -27.39 -4.87
N LEU A 494 0.29 -26.42 -5.44
CA LEU A 494 1.54 -26.66 -6.18
C LEU A 494 2.75 -26.86 -5.28
N SER A 495 2.65 -26.42 -4.03
CA SER A 495 3.74 -26.49 -3.06
C SER A 495 3.39 -27.48 -1.96
N ASP A 496 4.36 -28.30 -1.58
CA ASP A 496 4.24 -29.12 -0.36
C ASP A 496 4.41 -28.29 0.92
N LYS A 497 4.98 -27.09 0.81
CA LYS A 497 4.96 -26.08 1.88
C LYS A 497 3.75 -25.19 1.71
N VAL A 498 2.74 -25.43 2.53
CA VAL A 498 1.47 -24.69 2.53
C VAL A 498 1.49 -23.66 3.64
N ARG A 499 1.31 -22.38 3.31
CA ARG A 499 1.23 -21.30 4.31
C ARG A 499 -0.17 -21.21 4.89
N VAL A 500 -0.28 -20.61 6.08
CA VAL A 500 -1.60 -20.32 6.69
C VAL A 500 -2.40 -19.40 5.77
N GLY A 501 -3.63 -19.79 5.44
CA GLY A 501 -4.51 -19.10 4.49
C GLY A 501 -4.46 -19.66 3.06
N GLU A 502 -3.48 -20.51 2.74
CA GLU A 502 -3.33 -21.16 1.42
C GLU A 502 -3.64 -22.67 1.48
N GLU A 503 -4.34 -23.12 2.53
CA GLU A 503 -4.56 -24.54 2.77
C GLU A 503 -5.41 -25.21 1.67
N PRO A 504 -4.98 -26.38 1.16
CA PRO A 504 -5.78 -27.16 0.22
C PRO A 504 -6.93 -27.86 0.95
N ILE A 505 -8.15 -27.49 0.58
CA ILE A 505 -9.38 -27.99 1.19
C ILE A 505 -10.00 -29.15 0.40
N LEU A 506 -10.72 -30.02 1.11
CA LEU A 506 -11.62 -31.01 0.52
C LEU A 506 -12.96 -30.93 1.24
N ASN A 507 -13.98 -30.41 0.56
CA ASN A 507 -15.31 -30.25 1.13
C ASN A 507 -16.31 -31.11 0.39
N THR A 508 -17.09 -31.90 1.13
CA THR A 508 -18.25 -32.62 0.59
C THR A 508 -19.54 -32.09 1.20
N ILE A 509 -20.44 -31.60 0.36
CA ILE A 509 -21.76 -31.10 0.76
C ILE A 509 -22.82 -32.10 0.30
N TYR A 510 -23.72 -32.44 1.21
CA TYR A 510 -24.94 -33.18 0.95
C TYR A 510 -26.12 -32.25 1.13
N GLY A 511 -27.15 -32.35 0.31
CA GLY A 511 -28.38 -31.59 0.53
C GLY A 511 -29.62 -32.27 0.01
N ILE A 512 -30.74 -31.85 0.57
CA ILE A 512 -32.09 -32.29 0.22
C ILE A 512 -32.95 -31.05 0.11
N ASP A 513 -33.77 -30.98 -0.93
CA ASP A 513 -34.73 -29.90 -1.13
C ASP A 513 -36.07 -30.45 -1.58
N ALA A 514 -37.13 -29.75 -1.25
CA ALA A 514 -38.48 -30.06 -1.67
C ALA A 514 -39.18 -28.79 -2.14
N GLN A 515 -39.89 -28.89 -3.26
CA GLN A 515 -40.73 -27.83 -3.76
C GLN A 515 -42.13 -28.39 -4.04
N THR A 516 -43.16 -27.71 -3.53
CA THR A 516 -44.55 -28.03 -3.88
C THR A 516 -45.34 -26.76 -4.19
N SER A 517 -46.18 -26.81 -5.23
CA SER A 517 -47.09 -25.72 -5.58
C SER A 517 -48.53 -26.14 -5.35
N VAL A 518 -49.26 -25.37 -4.55
CA VAL A 518 -50.67 -25.61 -4.21
C VAL A 518 -51.51 -24.48 -4.78
N GLU A 519 -52.49 -24.80 -5.61
CA GLU A 519 -53.47 -23.82 -6.08
C GLU A 519 -54.50 -23.56 -4.99
N LEU A 520 -54.81 -22.28 -4.75
CA LEU A 520 -55.70 -21.82 -3.70
C LEU A 520 -56.91 -21.10 -4.30
N PRO A 521 -57.83 -21.84 -4.96
CA PRO A 521 -58.97 -21.25 -5.65
C PRO A 521 -59.92 -20.49 -4.72
N PHE A 522 -59.94 -20.81 -3.43
CA PHE A 522 -60.73 -20.07 -2.44
C PHE A 522 -60.19 -18.65 -2.22
N ILE A 523 -58.87 -18.44 -2.26
CA ILE A 523 -58.25 -17.12 -2.17
C ILE A 523 -58.58 -16.32 -3.42
N THR A 524 -58.48 -16.93 -4.60
CA THR A 524 -58.84 -16.28 -5.86
C THR A 524 -60.29 -15.81 -5.85
N LYS A 525 -61.21 -16.68 -5.41
CA LYS A 525 -62.63 -16.33 -5.29
C LYS A 525 -62.88 -15.22 -4.27
N PHE A 526 -62.19 -15.25 -3.13
CA PHE A 526 -62.28 -14.19 -2.13
C PHE A 526 -61.78 -12.85 -2.68
N LEU A 527 -60.60 -12.83 -3.32
CA LEU A 527 -60.01 -11.63 -3.91
C LEU A 527 -60.82 -11.07 -5.06
N ASN A 528 -61.44 -11.92 -5.89
CA ASN A 528 -62.29 -11.48 -7.01
C ASN A 528 -63.48 -10.60 -6.57
N ASN A 529 -63.91 -10.69 -5.31
CA ASN A 529 -64.96 -9.82 -4.75
C ASN A 529 -64.49 -8.38 -4.48
N PHE A 530 -63.17 -8.15 -4.43
CA PHE A 530 -62.57 -6.84 -4.14
C PHE A 530 -61.79 -6.28 -5.33
N ILE A 531 -61.10 -7.15 -6.06
CA ILE A 531 -60.31 -6.84 -7.25
C ILE A 531 -60.74 -7.82 -8.36
N SER A 532 -61.45 -7.36 -9.38
CA SER A 532 -61.98 -8.23 -10.44
C SER A 532 -60.84 -8.97 -11.17
N THR A 533 -60.57 -10.21 -10.77
CA THR A 533 -59.46 -11.03 -11.27
C THR A 533 -59.85 -12.50 -11.35
N LYS A 534 -59.48 -13.15 -12.45
CA LYS A 534 -59.73 -14.58 -12.72
C LYS A 534 -58.45 -15.42 -12.68
N GLU A 535 -57.30 -14.79 -12.45
CA GLU A 535 -56.00 -15.46 -12.38
C GLU A 535 -55.90 -16.32 -11.12
N MET A 536 -55.47 -17.57 -11.27
CA MET A 536 -55.45 -18.53 -10.17
C MET A 536 -54.36 -18.18 -9.13
N SER A 537 -54.77 -18.07 -7.87
CA SER A 537 -53.85 -17.92 -6.74
C SER A 537 -53.12 -19.23 -6.49
N SER A 538 -51.81 -19.16 -6.30
CA SER A 538 -50.98 -20.31 -5.96
C SER A 538 -50.07 -20.01 -4.77
N LEU A 539 -49.78 -21.03 -3.99
CA LEU A 539 -48.84 -21.03 -2.88
C LEU A 539 -47.71 -22.00 -3.23
N SER A 540 -46.50 -21.47 -3.38
CA SER A 540 -45.30 -22.26 -3.59
C SER A 540 -44.54 -22.39 -2.27
N ILE A 541 -44.38 -23.61 -1.80
CA ILE A 541 -43.60 -23.94 -0.61
C ILE A 541 -42.30 -24.56 -1.07
N LYS A 542 -41.18 -24.01 -0.61
CA LYS A 542 -39.83 -24.51 -0.85
C LYS A 542 -39.14 -24.72 0.48
N GLY A 543 -38.50 -25.87 0.66
CA GLY A 543 -37.67 -26.18 1.80
C GLY A 543 -36.36 -26.80 1.35
N GLU A 544 -35.28 -26.50 2.06
CA GLU A 544 -33.95 -27.03 1.78
C GLU A 544 -33.21 -27.30 3.09
N ALA A 545 -32.42 -28.36 3.13
CA ALA A 545 -31.45 -28.64 4.17
C ALA A 545 -30.14 -29.13 3.55
N ALA A 546 -29.01 -28.66 4.07
CA ALA A 546 -27.68 -29.08 3.62
C ALA A 546 -26.78 -29.40 4.81
N TYR A 547 -25.88 -30.35 4.62
CA TYR A 547 -24.84 -30.76 5.56
C TYR A 547 -23.49 -30.78 4.85
N ILE A 548 -22.48 -30.13 5.43
CA ILE A 548 -21.11 -30.12 4.92
C ILE A 548 -20.22 -30.99 5.80
N ASN A 549 -19.43 -31.84 5.16
CA ASN A 549 -18.32 -32.56 5.76
C ASN A 549 -17.00 -31.95 5.23
N PRO A 550 -16.35 -31.04 5.99
CA PRO A 550 -15.13 -30.39 5.56
C PRO A 550 -13.87 -31.14 6.02
N ASP A 551 -12.87 -31.27 5.13
CA ASP A 551 -11.46 -31.39 5.50
C ASP A 551 -10.78 -30.05 5.18
N PRO A 552 -10.52 -29.21 6.21
CA PRO A 552 -9.98 -27.87 6.03
C PRO A 552 -8.51 -27.88 5.59
N ASN A 553 -7.80 -29.01 5.70
CA ASN A 553 -6.43 -29.11 5.21
C ASN A 553 -6.06 -30.57 4.90
N THR A 554 -6.05 -30.88 3.61
CA THR A 554 -5.68 -32.19 3.07
C THR A 554 -4.19 -32.50 3.16
N LYS A 555 -3.33 -31.49 3.40
CA LYS A 555 -1.88 -31.71 3.56
C LYS A 555 -1.57 -32.16 4.98
N LYS A 556 -1.13 -33.40 5.09
CA LYS A 556 -0.73 -34.05 6.34
C LYS A 556 0.78 -33.95 6.52
N SER A 557 1.23 -33.83 7.77
CA SER A 557 2.65 -33.77 8.10
C SER A 557 3.38 -35.05 7.70
N THR A 558 4.57 -34.88 7.13
CA THR A 558 5.51 -35.98 6.84
C THR A 558 6.36 -36.35 8.04
N ILE A 559 6.29 -35.58 9.14
CA ILE A 559 7.06 -35.81 10.36
C ILE A 559 6.34 -36.85 11.22
N ALA A 560 7.04 -37.93 11.58
CA ALA A 560 6.45 -39.05 12.33
C ALA A 560 5.88 -38.64 13.70
N SER A 561 6.44 -37.62 14.36
CA SER A 561 5.94 -37.10 15.64
C SER A 561 4.53 -36.52 15.54
N ASP A 562 4.15 -36.02 14.36
CA ASP A 562 2.92 -35.28 14.14
C ASP A 562 1.76 -36.23 13.84
N ARG A 563 2.00 -37.56 13.81
CA ARG A 563 0.98 -38.62 13.69
C ARG A 563 -0.02 -38.40 12.54
N GLY A 564 0.45 -37.85 11.43
CA GLY A 564 -0.37 -37.59 10.24
C GLY A 564 -1.41 -36.46 10.42
N GLN A 565 -1.24 -35.59 11.41
CA GLN A 565 -2.04 -34.37 11.55
C GLN A 565 -1.82 -33.42 10.37
N SER A 566 -2.81 -32.58 10.09
CA SER A 566 -2.68 -31.54 9.08
C SER A 566 -1.63 -30.50 9.47
N VAL A 567 -0.86 -29.99 8.49
CA VAL A 567 0.21 -29.01 8.73
C VAL A 567 0.05 -27.79 7.84
N ALA A 568 0.31 -26.62 8.41
CA ALA A 568 0.44 -25.35 7.70
C ALA A 568 1.60 -24.57 8.33
N TYR A 569 2.33 -23.84 7.50
CA TYR A 569 3.49 -23.05 7.90
C TYR A 569 3.02 -21.64 8.27
N ILE A 570 3.25 -21.25 9.52
CA ILE A 570 3.09 -19.87 9.97
C ILE A 570 4.20 -19.00 9.38
N ASP A 571 5.43 -19.54 9.37
CA ASP A 571 6.59 -18.98 8.71
C ASP A 571 7.49 -20.14 8.26
N ASP A 572 7.99 -20.08 7.03
CA ASP A 572 8.93 -21.05 6.45
C ASP A 572 10.38 -20.53 6.45
N PHE A 573 10.59 -19.28 6.88
CA PHE A 573 11.84 -18.51 6.84
C PHE A 573 12.48 -18.41 5.45
N GLU A 574 11.80 -18.85 4.38
CA GLU A 574 12.37 -18.87 3.03
C GLU A 574 12.50 -17.44 2.47
N GLY A 575 11.58 -16.56 2.85
CA GLY A 575 11.61 -15.12 2.52
C GLY A 575 12.36 -14.25 3.53
N SER A 576 12.91 -14.82 4.62
CA SER A 576 13.55 -14.04 5.69
C SER A 576 14.88 -13.39 5.28
N LYS A 577 15.52 -13.91 4.23
CA LYS A 577 16.79 -13.39 3.70
C LYS A 577 16.53 -12.53 2.46
N GLN A 578 16.63 -11.22 2.61
CA GLN A 578 16.71 -10.30 1.49
C GLN A 578 18.16 -10.16 1.03
N ILE A 579 18.44 -10.47 -0.24
CA ILE A 579 19.79 -10.38 -0.80
C ILE A 579 19.85 -9.16 -1.74
N MET A 580 20.65 -8.17 -1.37
CA MET A 580 21.03 -7.08 -2.27
C MET A 580 22.36 -7.45 -2.95
N SER A 581 22.33 -7.66 -4.27
CA SER A 581 23.55 -7.95 -5.03
C SER A 581 24.41 -6.70 -5.17
N ILE A 582 25.65 -6.77 -4.66
CA ILE A 582 26.67 -5.72 -4.85
C ILE A 582 27.09 -5.62 -6.33
N GLY A 583 26.80 -6.67 -7.11
CA GLY A 583 27.07 -6.75 -8.54
C GLY A 583 28.51 -7.12 -8.86
N ILE A 584 28.65 -8.25 -9.54
CA ILE A 584 29.94 -8.85 -9.92
C ILE A 584 30.46 -8.37 -11.29
N ASN A 585 29.72 -7.51 -12.00
CA ASN A 585 30.13 -7.03 -13.31
C ASN A 585 31.25 -5.97 -13.20
N TYR A 586 32.39 -6.23 -13.84
CA TYR A 586 33.59 -5.40 -13.78
C TYR A 586 33.35 -3.93 -14.18
N THR A 587 32.43 -3.68 -15.12
CA THR A 587 32.14 -2.31 -15.62
C THR A 587 31.51 -1.39 -14.58
N SER A 588 30.83 -1.98 -13.60
CA SER A 588 30.12 -1.26 -12.54
C SER A 588 31.01 -0.78 -11.41
N TRP A 589 32.25 -1.27 -11.34
CA TRP A 589 33.25 -0.86 -10.38
C TRP A 589 34.17 0.21 -10.97
N LYS A 590 34.66 1.11 -10.12
CA LYS A 590 35.64 2.17 -10.43
C LYS A 590 36.76 2.15 -9.41
N TYR A 591 37.89 2.77 -9.73
CA TYR A 591 38.98 2.91 -8.76
C TYR A 591 38.51 3.68 -7.53
N ALA A 592 38.85 3.18 -6.35
CA ALA A 592 38.52 3.85 -5.10
C ALA A 592 39.36 5.12 -4.90
N SER A 593 38.78 6.08 -4.15
CA SER A 593 39.48 7.22 -3.59
C SER A 593 40.43 6.75 -2.50
N PRO A 594 41.44 7.55 -2.13
CA PRO A 594 42.36 7.22 -1.05
C PRO A 594 41.62 6.83 0.25
N PRO A 595 41.87 5.66 0.82
CA PRO A 595 41.26 5.26 2.09
C PRO A 595 41.80 6.13 3.22
N LYS A 596 40.91 6.60 4.10
CA LYS A 596 41.24 7.39 5.28
C LYS A 596 41.20 6.53 6.54
N GLY A 597 41.90 6.96 7.59
CA GLY A 597 42.02 6.22 8.85
C GLY A 597 43.16 5.20 8.87
N TYR A 598 43.43 4.62 10.03
CA TYR A 598 44.58 3.74 10.27
C TYR A 598 44.64 2.55 9.28
N PRO A 599 45.81 2.26 8.66
CA PRO A 599 47.15 2.83 8.89
C PRO A 599 47.48 4.08 8.04
N TYR A 600 46.50 4.67 7.37
CA TYR A 600 46.65 5.80 6.46
C TYR A 600 46.44 7.15 7.18
N THR A 601 47.11 8.19 6.69
CA THR A 601 46.90 9.59 7.12
C THR A 601 45.66 10.19 6.44
N ASP A 602 45.12 11.31 6.92
CA ASP A 602 44.01 11.99 6.22
C ASP A 602 44.44 12.85 5.01
N VAL A 603 45.71 12.79 4.63
CA VAL A 603 46.29 13.54 3.51
C VAL A 603 46.30 12.68 2.24
N ASP A 604 45.31 12.89 1.37
CA ASP A 604 45.10 12.14 0.13
C ASP A 604 46.36 12.04 -0.75
N THR A 605 47.15 13.12 -0.85
CA THR A 605 48.37 13.16 -1.68
C THR A 605 49.47 12.24 -1.16
N LEU A 606 49.52 11.98 0.14
CA LEU A 606 50.48 11.07 0.74
C LEU A 606 50.02 9.62 0.56
N ILE A 607 48.74 9.35 0.79
CA ILE A 607 48.12 8.03 0.59
C ILE A 607 48.26 7.60 -0.88
N MET A 608 48.06 8.52 -1.82
CA MET A 608 48.17 8.23 -3.26
C MET A 608 49.54 7.71 -3.68
N LYS A 609 50.64 8.10 -2.99
CA LYS A 609 51.98 7.58 -3.28
C LYS A 609 52.08 6.08 -3.05
N ARG A 610 51.30 5.56 -2.11
CA ARG A 610 51.24 4.13 -1.75
C ARG A 610 50.19 3.34 -2.54
N LYS A 611 49.55 3.95 -3.53
CA LYS A 611 48.57 3.26 -4.36
C LYS A 611 49.27 2.29 -5.31
N ALA A 612 49.01 1.00 -5.12
CA ALA A 612 49.56 -0.09 -5.90
C ALA A 612 48.60 -0.55 -7.01
N LYS A 613 49.14 -1.33 -7.96
CA LYS A 613 48.41 -1.82 -9.14
C LYS A 613 47.29 -2.75 -8.69
N THR A 614 46.07 -2.39 -9.06
CA THR A 614 44.87 -3.19 -8.83
C THR A 614 44.07 -3.19 -10.10
N PHE A 615 43.61 -4.34 -10.57
CA PHE A 615 42.69 -4.41 -11.70
C PHE A 615 41.73 -5.57 -11.53
N TRP A 616 40.60 -5.49 -12.21
CA TRP A 616 39.52 -6.47 -12.07
C TRP A 616 38.84 -6.72 -13.40
N TYR A 617 38.33 -7.93 -13.59
CA TYR A 617 37.66 -8.35 -14.82
C TYR A 617 36.68 -9.50 -14.55
N ASN A 618 35.84 -9.80 -15.55
CA ASN A 618 35.07 -11.04 -15.58
C ASN A 618 35.60 -11.91 -16.72
N ARG A 619 35.89 -13.19 -16.45
CA ARG A 619 36.19 -14.17 -17.49
C ARG A 619 34.89 -14.66 -18.14
N LEU A 620 34.81 -14.59 -19.47
CA LEU A 620 33.63 -15.03 -20.24
C LEU A 620 34.04 -16.00 -21.35
N PRO A 621 33.47 -17.22 -21.43
CA PRO A 621 32.54 -17.83 -20.45
C PRO A 621 33.22 -18.07 -19.09
N SER A 622 32.44 -18.14 -18.02
CA SER A 622 32.98 -18.37 -16.68
C SER A 622 33.51 -19.79 -16.55
N ASP A 623 34.62 -19.96 -15.86
CA ASP A 623 35.24 -21.24 -15.51
C ASP A 623 34.80 -21.78 -14.13
N VAL A 624 33.98 -21.02 -13.40
CA VAL A 624 33.43 -21.42 -12.10
C VAL A 624 32.04 -22.03 -12.26
N LEU A 625 31.84 -23.21 -11.71
CA LEU A 625 30.58 -23.94 -11.72
C LEU A 625 29.75 -23.63 -10.47
N VAL A 626 28.43 -23.57 -10.63
CA VAL A 626 27.47 -23.39 -9.51
C VAL A 626 27.71 -24.44 -8.42
N GLN A 627 28.03 -25.68 -8.79
CA GLN A 627 28.26 -26.78 -7.85
C GLN A 627 29.55 -26.62 -7.02
N GLN A 628 30.54 -25.84 -7.50
CA GLN A 628 31.75 -25.56 -6.73
C GLN A 628 31.46 -24.62 -5.55
N ILE A 629 30.51 -23.70 -5.71
CA ILE A 629 30.07 -22.77 -4.65
C ILE A 629 28.93 -23.39 -3.82
N TRP A 630 27.96 -24.01 -4.48
CA TRP A 630 26.76 -24.59 -3.86
C TRP A 630 26.55 -26.05 -4.30
N PRO A 631 27.20 -27.03 -3.63
CA PRO A 631 27.19 -28.43 -4.05
C PRO A 631 25.80 -29.09 -4.10
N LYS A 632 24.85 -28.59 -3.30
CA LYS A 632 23.47 -29.11 -3.23
C LYS A 632 22.49 -28.39 -4.16
N LYS A 633 22.92 -27.35 -4.87
CA LYS A 633 22.05 -26.54 -5.72
C LYS A 633 21.90 -27.20 -7.09
N THR A 634 20.68 -27.58 -7.44
CA THR A 634 20.33 -28.04 -8.78
C THR A 634 19.98 -26.86 -9.66
N VAL A 635 20.50 -26.83 -10.88
CA VAL A 635 20.24 -25.78 -11.87
C VAL A 635 19.79 -26.39 -13.19
N ALA A 636 19.03 -25.63 -13.97
CA ALA A 636 18.65 -26.03 -15.32
C ALA A 636 19.90 -26.16 -16.21
N ARG A 637 19.83 -27.05 -17.20
CA ARG A 637 20.90 -27.24 -18.19
C ARG A 637 21.19 -25.92 -18.91
N GLY A 638 22.47 -25.53 -18.96
CA GLY A 638 22.92 -24.25 -19.53
C GLY A 638 23.16 -23.14 -18.49
N ASN A 639 22.69 -23.29 -17.25
CA ASN A 639 22.92 -22.35 -16.14
C ASN A 639 23.92 -22.89 -15.10
N GLU A 640 24.85 -23.74 -15.54
CA GLU A 640 25.82 -24.43 -14.68
C GLU A 640 27.01 -23.56 -14.29
N GLN A 641 27.27 -22.48 -15.03
CA GLN A 641 28.36 -21.54 -14.79
C GLN A 641 27.89 -20.33 -13.99
N VAL A 642 28.73 -19.84 -13.08
CA VAL A 642 28.50 -18.61 -12.31
C VAL A 642 29.57 -17.59 -12.63
N THR A 643 29.19 -16.38 -13.02
CA THR A 643 30.15 -15.30 -13.26
C THR A 643 30.83 -14.92 -11.94
N VAL A 644 32.14 -14.70 -11.98
CA VAL A 644 32.94 -14.23 -10.84
C VAL A 644 33.67 -12.94 -11.19
N LEU A 645 33.95 -12.11 -10.18
CA LEU A 645 34.76 -10.91 -10.32
C LEU A 645 36.18 -11.23 -9.87
N ASP A 646 37.09 -11.37 -10.83
CA ASP A 646 38.50 -11.56 -10.55
C ASP A 646 39.12 -10.22 -10.15
N ILE A 647 39.80 -10.17 -9.00
CA ILE A 647 40.50 -8.98 -8.51
C ILE A 647 41.98 -9.34 -8.33
N ILE A 648 42.84 -8.63 -9.06
CA ILE A 648 44.29 -8.81 -8.98
C ILE A 648 44.90 -7.59 -8.31
N TYR A 649 45.60 -7.83 -7.20
CA TYR A 649 46.34 -6.83 -6.45
C TYR A 649 47.84 -7.13 -6.50
N SER A 650 48.64 -6.15 -6.90
CA SER A 650 50.10 -6.27 -6.99
C SER A 650 50.76 -5.13 -6.20
N PRO A 651 51.15 -5.36 -4.92
CA PRO A 651 51.60 -4.30 -4.03
C PRO A 651 52.90 -3.62 -4.47
N PHE A 652 53.68 -4.26 -5.32
CA PHE A 652 54.99 -3.78 -5.79
C PHE A 652 54.91 -2.93 -7.07
N LEU A 653 53.76 -2.97 -7.75
CA LEU A 653 53.58 -2.29 -9.03
C LEU A 653 52.82 -0.99 -8.83
N ARG A 654 53.20 0.02 -9.61
CA ARG A 654 52.55 1.33 -9.61
C ARG A 654 51.07 1.22 -10.00
N GLY A 655 50.20 1.76 -9.15
CA GLY A 655 48.76 1.87 -9.41
C GLY A 655 48.36 3.06 -10.29
N GLU A 656 47.12 3.04 -10.75
CA GLU A 656 46.51 4.06 -11.60
C GLU A 656 46.46 5.41 -10.88
N PHE A 657 46.84 6.47 -11.61
CA PHE A 657 46.90 7.86 -11.12
C PHE A 657 47.91 8.13 -9.98
N ASN A 658 48.76 7.15 -9.63
CA ASN A 658 49.88 7.37 -8.73
C ASN A 658 51.06 7.96 -9.52
N TYR A 659 51.24 9.28 -9.53
CA TYR A 659 52.31 9.92 -10.32
C TYR A 659 53.69 9.90 -9.63
N ARG A 660 53.74 9.62 -8.33
CA ARG A 660 54.98 9.61 -7.53
C ARG A 660 54.96 8.41 -6.56
N PRO A 661 55.14 7.18 -7.07
CA PRO A 661 54.99 5.98 -6.27
C PRO A 661 56.07 5.85 -5.20
N ASP A 662 55.64 5.51 -3.99
CA ASP A 662 56.48 5.08 -2.87
C ASP A 662 55.90 3.74 -2.37
N LEU A 663 56.45 2.65 -2.92
CA LEU A 663 55.95 1.29 -2.73
C LEU A 663 56.94 0.40 -1.97
N ALA A 664 57.91 0.99 -1.28
CA ALA A 664 58.97 0.28 -0.58
C ALA A 664 58.46 -0.62 0.55
N PHE A 665 57.25 -0.35 1.05
CA PHE A 665 56.58 -1.05 2.15
C PHE A 665 55.25 -1.65 1.66
N PRO A 666 55.25 -2.86 1.07
CA PRO A 666 54.08 -3.54 0.51
C PRO A 666 52.88 -3.64 1.45
N GLU A 667 53.14 -3.82 2.74
CA GLU A 667 52.15 -3.89 3.82
C GLU A 667 51.42 -2.56 4.07
N LEU A 668 51.99 -1.44 3.62
CA LEU A 668 51.40 -0.10 3.66
C LEU A 668 50.81 0.34 2.33
N ASN A 669 50.99 -0.46 1.27
CA ASN A 669 50.44 -0.16 -0.04
C ASN A 669 48.96 -0.56 -0.08
N TRP A 670 48.19 0.16 -0.90
CA TRP A 670 46.75 -0.08 -1.02
C TRP A 670 46.31 -0.18 -2.46
N GLY A 671 45.22 -0.91 -2.63
CA GLY A 671 44.49 -1.12 -3.87
C GLY A 671 43.01 -1.12 -3.55
N GLY A 672 42.21 -0.39 -4.32
CA GLY A 672 40.81 -0.21 -3.96
C GLY A 672 39.91 -0.02 -5.16
N LEU A 673 38.71 -0.56 -5.03
CA LEU A 673 37.62 -0.46 -5.98
C LEU A 673 36.36 -0.03 -5.22
N MET A 674 35.62 0.89 -5.82
CA MET A 674 34.40 1.48 -5.28
C MET A 674 33.27 1.32 -6.28
N LYS A 675 32.05 1.34 -5.76
CA LYS A 675 30.83 1.32 -6.55
C LYS A 675 29.70 1.97 -5.77
N LEU A 676 28.76 2.58 -6.49
CA LEU A 676 27.46 2.95 -5.95
C LEU A 676 26.59 1.69 -5.83
N LEU A 677 26.22 1.29 -4.61
CA LEU A 677 25.47 0.06 -4.35
C LEU A 677 24.07 0.08 -4.97
N SER A 678 23.37 1.20 -4.85
CA SER A 678 22.08 1.45 -5.47
C SER A 678 21.79 2.94 -5.45
N SER A 679 20.98 3.45 -6.40
CA SER A 679 20.41 4.80 -6.33
C SER A 679 19.09 4.83 -5.54
N THR A 680 18.50 3.68 -5.23
CA THR A 680 17.17 3.54 -4.61
C THR A 680 17.21 2.86 -3.23
N ALA A 681 18.31 2.21 -2.86
CA ALA A 681 18.49 1.48 -1.60
C ALA A 681 19.58 2.14 -0.76
N ASN A 682 19.24 3.26 -0.11
CA ASN A 682 20.19 4.08 0.64
C ASN A 682 20.09 3.93 2.16
N ASN A 683 19.03 3.27 2.68
CA ASN A 683 18.85 3.06 4.11
C ASN A 683 18.92 1.56 4.47
N PHE A 684 20.08 1.13 4.96
CA PHE A 684 20.30 -0.25 5.42
C PHE A 684 19.47 -0.61 6.66
N LEU A 685 19.07 0.36 7.47
CA LEU A 685 18.23 0.12 8.64
C LEU A 685 16.81 -0.27 8.22
N ASP A 686 16.24 0.44 7.24
CA ASP A 686 14.90 0.13 6.73
C ASP A 686 14.84 -1.20 5.98
N GLN A 687 15.97 -1.58 5.37
CA GLN A 687 16.10 -2.84 4.61
C GLN A 687 16.62 -4.00 5.47
N ASN A 688 16.84 -3.78 6.77
CA ASN A 688 17.40 -4.74 7.72
C ASN A 688 18.65 -5.47 7.17
N ILE A 689 19.59 -4.73 6.57
CA ILE A 689 20.83 -5.32 6.04
C ILE A 689 21.81 -5.53 7.18
N GLU A 690 22.08 -6.80 7.50
CA GLU A 690 22.95 -7.19 8.63
C GLU A 690 24.33 -7.68 8.19
N PHE A 691 24.42 -8.31 7.01
CA PHE A 691 25.63 -9.00 6.57
C PHE A 691 26.07 -8.58 5.17
N ILE A 692 27.39 -8.50 4.98
CA ILE A 692 28.03 -8.49 3.67
C ILE A 692 28.60 -9.88 3.45
N GLU A 693 28.06 -10.62 2.49
CA GLU A 693 28.47 -11.99 2.18
C GLU A 693 29.21 -12.04 0.85
N PHE A 694 30.36 -12.70 0.83
CA PHE A 694 31.15 -12.97 -0.37
C PHE A 694 31.69 -14.40 -0.33
N TRP A 695 31.81 -15.00 -1.51
CA TRP A 695 32.46 -16.29 -1.71
C TRP A 695 33.82 -16.00 -2.33
N ILE A 696 34.90 -16.25 -1.58
CA ILE A 696 36.28 -16.07 -2.04
C ILE A 696 36.90 -17.45 -2.25
N LEU A 697 37.59 -17.59 -3.38
CA LEU A 697 38.34 -18.79 -3.77
C LEU A 697 39.77 -18.77 -3.25
#